data_AF-A0A7J6SRC5-F1
#
_entry.id   AF-A0A7J6SRC5-F1
#
_cell.length_a   1.000
_cell.length_b   1.000
_cell.length_c   1.000
_cell.angle_alpha   90.00
_cell.angle_beta   90.00
_cell.angle_gamma   90.00
#
_symmetry.space_group_name_H-M   'P 1'
#
loop_
_entity.id
_entity.type
_entity.pdbx_description
1 polymer ?
#
loop_
_entity_poly.entity_id
_entity_poly.type
_entity_poly.pdbx_seq_one_letter_code
_entity_poly.pdbx_strand_id
1 'polypeptide(L)'
;MLCSLRKAALDPGLSRVLVRLASKRFLPSAEAAQRNRSAKVTYGAVGAVTAATVISGWASNPAVECEGKHTYSRGGRWVEVGDATSFQPGEVYHLPVEEGHSILLARSNRGRLYATGSKCTYKGCDLKDGLFVNDTVTCPKHDAAYDIATGVPVRGPGLEGLCTYRVEERRDGKVYVDIPKKQDMWVQGETVAMAKRDPRNKQVFAIVGGGAAAASACEAMRQNGYTGRIVMVTREAHLPYDRPELSKRLDPAREPTRLYLRNTEFYEKYGIEVLTSSTVVNVDTKGKNITIEGPQGVRSQLDYDKCLYAAGADPVVPDILGSDADNVHYLRTAEDATRIADSLRVGHKVLIIGSGFIAMEMASALENKGLDIAIVGHDRRPLERILGRKVARFFSAGLEANKMKYYGNSEVRLFRYTKDLHGEASSGDTVNGCELTDGEVLAVDVVIVGIGADPNTEPLKGVELLPDGSVPTDPYLAVVMPDGSSNDSLYAAGDVASYPDVKTGDLTRVQHWDVAMQQGRVAAANMTGSSRPYVTSPFFWTTLFGRSLQYVGNTGGREQSEHFDDVYIEGAVDKCNFVAFYCKGDSVVAAATVGRDPVASGVEEMMNRGKMPKTSELKLGICNAEDIMKRLHKLDKEKPKRLVRRRAESEEIAEAPEDVDSSIEDARQHAV
;
A
#
# COMPACT_ATOMS: atom_id res chain seq x y z
N MET A 1 28.83 40.91 44.32
CA MET A 1 30.12 41.05 43.60
C MET A 1 29.79 41.04 42.11
N LEU A 2 29.44 42.14 41.43
CA LEU A 2 30.20 43.34 41.04
C LEU A 2 31.35 43.13 40.03
N CYS A 3 31.25 43.87 38.92
CA CYS A 3 32.30 44.31 37.95
C CYS A 3 32.84 43.27 36.94
N SER A 4 33.19 43.58 35.67
CA SER A 4 33.31 44.83 34.85
C SER A 4 33.68 44.39 33.41
N LEU A 5 33.04 44.82 32.31
CA LEU A 5 33.27 46.01 31.45
C LEU A 5 34.70 46.30 30.92
N ARG A 6 34.86 46.29 29.57
CA ARG A 6 35.39 47.36 28.64
C ARG A 6 35.71 46.74 27.25
N LYS A 7 35.21 47.16 26.07
CA LYS A 7 35.14 48.43 25.28
C LYS A 7 36.39 48.80 24.44
N ALA A 8 36.21 48.88 23.10
CA ALA A 8 36.71 49.87 22.12
C ALA A 8 35.90 49.64 20.80
N ALA A 9 35.04 50.50 20.20
CA ALA A 9 35.05 51.91 19.72
C ALA A 9 35.85 52.09 18.40
N LEU A 10 35.19 52.25 17.23
CA LEU A 10 34.78 53.51 16.49
C LEU A 10 35.98 54.12 15.68
N ASP A 11 35.95 54.66 14.44
CA ASP A 11 34.95 55.07 13.41
C ASP A 11 35.73 55.51 12.09
N PRO A 12 35.28 56.41 11.16
CA PRO A 12 34.77 56.19 9.78
C PRO A 12 35.61 56.79 8.61
N GLY A 13 35.12 56.62 7.35
CA GLY A 13 35.54 57.41 6.19
C GLY A 13 34.56 57.40 5.00
N LEU A 14 33.80 58.50 4.84
CA LEU A 14 32.92 58.82 3.71
C LEU A 14 33.68 59.03 2.37
N SER A 15 33.02 58.74 1.25
CA SER A 15 32.98 59.65 0.08
C SER A 15 31.95 59.20 -0.98
N ARG A 16 30.98 60.09 -1.26
CA ARG A 16 30.07 60.10 -2.44
C ARG A 16 30.76 60.87 -3.57
N VAL A 17 30.60 60.47 -4.84
CA VAL A 17 30.35 61.37 -6.00
C VAL A 17 29.69 60.58 -7.16
N LEU A 18 28.62 61.17 -7.70
CA LEU A 18 27.88 60.84 -8.94
C LEU A 18 28.62 61.34 -10.20
N VAL A 19 28.39 60.73 -11.37
CA VAL A 19 27.88 61.40 -12.61
C VAL A 19 27.64 60.38 -13.75
N ARG A 20 26.55 60.67 -14.48
CA ARG A 20 25.87 60.01 -15.61
C ARG A 20 26.67 59.96 -16.93
N LEU A 21 26.29 59.02 -17.81
CA LEU A 21 25.67 59.22 -19.16
C LEU A 21 25.53 57.83 -19.82
N ALA A 22 24.36 57.20 -19.96
CA ALA A 22 23.20 57.47 -20.83
C ALA A 22 23.39 57.04 -22.31
N SER A 23 22.55 56.07 -22.72
CA SER A 23 21.82 55.91 -24.01
C SER A 23 21.69 54.41 -24.34
N LYS A 24 20.56 53.81 -24.72
CA LYS A 24 19.21 54.20 -25.18
C LYS A 24 18.30 52.95 -24.99
N ARG A 25 17.11 53.06 -24.34
CA ARG A 25 15.74 53.11 -24.94
C ARG A 25 15.32 51.79 -25.63
N PHE A 26 14.16 51.13 -25.39
CA PHE A 26 12.80 51.53 -24.96
C PHE A 26 12.04 50.35 -24.30
N LEU A 27 11.16 50.64 -23.34
CA LEU A 27 9.99 49.86 -22.85
C LEU A 27 8.71 50.46 -23.51
N PRO A 28 7.46 50.13 -23.11
CA PRO A 28 6.67 48.86 -23.12
C PRO A 28 5.24 49.10 -23.69
N SER A 29 4.33 48.10 -23.67
CA SER A 29 2.91 48.36 -23.34
C SER A 29 2.11 47.08 -23.04
N ALA A 30 1.22 47.20 -22.06
CA ALA A 30 0.29 46.20 -21.55
C ALA A 30 -1.12 46.31 -22.17
N GLU A 31 -1.91 45.24 -21.98
CA GLU A 31 -3.37 45.13 -21.85
C GLU A 31 -4.32 45.54 -23.01
N ALA A 32 -5.13 44.57 -23.49
CA ALA A 32 -6.60 44.57 -23.29
C ALA A 32 -7.29 43.32 -23.89
N ALA A 33 -8.01 42.60 -23.02
CA ALA A 33 -9.37 42.05 -23.16
C ALA A 33 -9.84 41.26 -24.42
N GLN A 34 -10.10 39.98 -24.17
CA GLN A 34 -11.39 39.28 -24.34
C GLN A 34 -11.92 38.97 -25.77
N ARG A 35 -11.91 37.66 -26.13
CA ARG A 35 -13.09 36.98 -26.69
C ARG A 35 -12.98 35.45 -26.64
N ASN A 36 -13.97 34.87 -25.98
CA ASN A 36 -14.33 33.45 -25.93
C ASN A 36 -14.26 32.76 -27.30
N ARG A 37 -13.68 31.55 -27.32
CA ARG A 37 -14.29 30.38 -27.94
C ARG A 37 -13.81 29.11 -27.24
N SER A 38 -14.77 28.49 -26.57
CA SER A 38 -14.76 27.14 -26.02
C SER A 38 -14.27 26.10 -27.01
N ALA A 39 -13.21 25.38 -26.63
CA ALA A 39 -12.90 24.06 -27.18
C ALA A 39 -12.60 23.15 -25.98
N LYS A 40 -13.57 22.28 -25.66
CA LYS A 40 -13.37 21.11 -24.81
C LYS A 40 -12.30 20.25 -25.49
N VAL A 41 -11.09 20.20 -24.92
CA VAL A 41 -10.09 19.21 -25.31
C VAL A 41 -10.45 17.93 -24.55
N THR A 42 -11.06 16.99 -25.26
CA THR A 42 -11.29 15.63 -24.82
C THR A 42 -9.95 14.91 -24.68
N TYR A 43 -9.58 14.57 -23.45
CA TYR A 43 -8.60 13.52 -23.17
C TYR A 43 -9.15 12.20 -23.71
N GLY A 44 -8.72 11.80 -24.92
CA GLY A 44 -9.26 10.59 -25.54
C GLY A 44 -8.34 9.86 -26.53
N ALA A 45 -7.18 10.41 -26.92
CA ALA A 45 -6.43 9.83 -28.03
C ALA A 45 -4.91 9.69 -27.85
N VAL A 46 -4.32 10.24 -26.79
CA VAL A 46 -2.84 10.18 -26.60
C VAL A 46 -2.41 9.12 -25.57
N GLY A 47 -3.32 8.62 -24.72
CA GLY A 47 -3.01 7.60 -23.71
C GLY A 47 -2.90 6.15 -24.24
N ALA A 48 -3.51 5.85 -25.39
CA ALA A 48 -3.59 4.46 -25.88
C ALA A 48 -2.28 3.98 -26.54
N VAL A 49 -1.50 4.88 -27.14
CA VAL A 49 -0.27 4.50 -27.88
C VAL A 49 0.91 4.30 -26.91
N THR A 50 0.97 5.06 -25.81
CA THR A 50 1.97 4.88 -24.76
C THR A 50 1.72 3.62 -23.92
N ALA A 51 0.46 3.27 -23.60
CA ALA A 51 0.14 2.08 -22.83
C ALA A 51 0.55 0.77 -23.54
N ALA A 52 0.30 0.65 -24.85
CA ALA A 52 0.62 -0.57 -25.60
C ALA A 52 2.14 -0.84 -25.75
N THR A 53 2.96 0.21 -25.84
CA THR A 53 4.43 0.08 -25.90
C THR A 53 5.04 -0.21 -24.52
N VAL A 54 4.41 0.26 -23.44
CA VAL A 54 4.81 -0.07 -22.05
C VAL A 54 4.47 -1.53 -21.70
N ILE A 55 3.33 -2.06 -22.15
CA ILE A 55 2.89 -3.43 -21.81
C ILE A 55 3.76 -4.52 -22.47
N SER A 56 4.28 -4.28 -23.68
CA SER A 56 5.01 -5.32 -24.45
C SER A 56 6.50 -5.47 -24.09
N GLY A 57 7.12 -4.45 -23.48
CA GLY A 57 8.53 -4.48 -23.08
C GLY A 57 8.80 -4.91 -21.63
N TRP A 58 7.78 -4.95 -20.77
CA TRP A 58 7.94 -5.02 -19.32
C TRP A 58 7.31 -6.27 -18.67
N ALA A 59 6.85 -7.23 -19.48
CA ALA A 59 6.33 -8.52 -19.04
C ALA A 59 7.37 -9.46 -18.37
N SER A 60 8.61 -9.00 -18.23
CA SER A 60 9.55 -9.52 -17.25
C SER A 60 9.58 -8.55 -16.09
N ASN A 61 8.90 -8.90 -15.00
CA ASN A 61 9.24 -8.41 -13.67
C ASN A 61 10.78 -8.48 -13.58
N PRO A 62 11.53 -7.37 -13.57
CA PRO A 62 12.96 -7.48 -13.39
C PRO A 62 13.06 -8.13 -12.02
N ALA A 63 13.49 -9.39 -12.00
CA ALA A 63 13.90 -10.05 -10.78
C ALA A 63 14.70 -8.99 -10.04
N VAL A 64 14.25 -8.62 -8.85
CA VAL A 64 15.09 -7.86 -7.95
C VAL A 64 16.27 -8.79 -7.78
N GLU A 65 17.35 -8.56 -8.53
CA GLU A 65 18.64 -9.15 -8.23
C GLU A 65 19.03 -8.49 -6.92
N CYS A 66 18.48 -9.03 -5.83
CA CYS A 66 18.96 -8.83 -4.50
C CYS A 66 20.37 -9.41 -4.51
N GLU A 67 21.36 -8.59 -4.89
CA GLU A 67 22.78 -8.82 -4.59
C GLU A 67 23.03 -8.69 -3.07
N GLY A 68 22.07 -9.09 -2.25
CA GLY A 68 22.22 -9.19 -0.81
C GLY A 68 23.19 -10.33 -0.50
N LYS A 69 24.22 -10.03 0.30
CA LYS A 69 25.11 -11.06 0.85
C LYS A 69 24.24 -12.12 1.55
N HIS A 70 24.33 -13.38 1.10
CA HIS A 70 23.63 -14.49 1.72
C HIS A 70 23.97 -14.61 3.22
N THR A 71 23.02 -14.29 4.10
CA THR A 71 23.11 -14.47 5.55
C THR A 71 22.52 -15.82 5.92
N TYR A 72 23.30 -16.88 5.73
CA TYR A 72 22.94 -18.19 6.26
C TYR A 72 23.15 -18.21 7.78
N SER A 73 22.27 -18.90 8.50
CA SER A 73 22.63 -19.37 9.84
C SER A 73 23.87 -20.26 9.74
N ARG A 74 24.94 -19.93 10.50
CA ARG A 74 26.23 -20.64 10.45
C ARG A 74 26.47 -21.45 11.72
N GLY A 75 27.11 -22.62 11.57
CA GLY A 75 27.62 -23.42 12.68
C GLY A 75 26.68 -24.52 13.21
N GLY A 76 25.70 -24.93 12.39
CA GLY A 76 24.67 -25.90 12.74
C GLY A 76 25.07 -27.37 12.62
N ARG A 77 24.07 -28.25 12.71
CA ARG A 77 24.13 -29.69 12.39
C ARG A 77 23.57 -29.90 10.99
N TRP A 78 24.26 -30.72 10.17
CA TRP A 78 23.71 -31.15 8.89
C TRP A 78 22.65 -32.24 9.11
N VAL A 79 21.43 -31.98 8.67
CA VAL A 79 20.30 -32.90 8.76
C VAL A 79 19.98 -33.42 7.38
N GLU A 80 19.96 -34.75 7.22
CA GLU A 80 19.45 -35.38 6.00
C GLU A 80 17.95 -35.15 5.91
N VAL A 81 17.48 -34.61 4.78
CA VAL A 81 16.05 -34.29 4.60
C VAL A 81 15.38 -35.14 3.53
N GLY A 82 16.15 -35.93 2.77
CA GLY A 82 15.64 -36.92 1.81
C GLY A 82 16.49 -37.02 0.54
N ASP A 83 16.08 -37.90 -0.37
CA ASP A 83 16.71 -38.07 -1.69
C ASP A 83 16.44 -36.86 -2.59
N ALA A 84 17.45 -36.41 -3.34
CA ALA A 84 17.37 -35.26 -4.23
C ALA A 84 16.26 -35.38 -5.28
N THR A 85 15.98 -36.61 -5.74
CA THR A 85 14.93 -36.93 -6.71
C THR A 85 13.52 -36.77 -6.16
N SER A 86 13.35 -36.74 -4.83
CA SER A 86 12.06 -36.51 -4.18
C SER A 86 11.62 -35.05 -4.24
N PHE A 87 12.56 -34.13 -4.53
CA PHE A 87 12.32 -32.70 -4.60
C PHE A 87 12.28 -32.24 -6.06
N GLN A 88 11.09 -32.01 -6.60
CA GLN A 88 10.87 -31.65 -7.99
C GLN A 88 11.02 -30.14 -8.22
N PRO A 89 11.55 -29.70 -9.38
CA PRO A 89 11.62 -28.29 -9.72
C PRO A 89 10.24 -27.61 -9.73
N GLY A 90 10.18 -26.41 -9.16
CA GLY A 90 8.97 -25.60 -9.03
C GLY A 90 8.07 -25.99 -7.86
N GLU A 91 8.54 -26.86 -6.95
CA GLU A 91 7.77 -27.33 -5.80
C GLU A 91 8.43 -26.90 -4.48
N VAL A 92 7.59 -26.79 -3.44
CA VAL A 92 7.99 -26.50 -2.07
C VAL A 92 7.54 -27.62 -1.12
N TYR A 93 8.38 -27.93 -0.15
CA TYR A 93 8.23 -29.05 0.76
C TYR A 93 8.35 -28.58 2.21
N HIS A 94 7.37 -28.94 3.03
CA HIS A 94 7.40 -28.68 4.46
C HIS A 94 8.02 -29.86 5.21
N LEU A 95 9.19 -29.66 5.80
CA LEU A 95 10.00 -30.74 6.36
C LEU A 95 10.24 -30.51 7.86
N PRO A 96 9.78 -31.43 8.74
CA PRO A 96 10.15 -31.38 10.15
C PRO A 96 11.63 -31.74 10.30
N VAL A 97 12.39 -30.92 11.03
CA VAL A 97 13.85 -31.09 11.23
C VAL A 97 14.22 -31.35 12.69
N GLU A 98 13.33 -31.00 13.61
CA GLU A 98 13.34 -31.37 15.03
C GLU A 98 11.93 -31.20 15.61
N GLU A 99 11.74 -31.65 16.85
CA GLU A 99 10.47 -31.50 17.55
C GLU A 99 10.05 -30.03 17.61
N GLY A 100 8.84 -29.74 17.12
CA GLY A 100 8.28 -28.39 17.07
C GLY A 100 8.86 -27.47 15.98
N HIS A 101 9.84 -27.89 15.18
CA HIS A 101 10.46 -27.04 14.16
C HIS A 101 10.43 -27.67 12.77
N SER A 102 10.09 -26.84 11.80
CA SER A 102 10.02 -27.25 10.39
C SER A 102 10.62 -26.16 9.51
N ILE A 103 11.12 -26.60 8.36
CA ILE A 103 11.63 -25.72 7.32
C ILE A 103 10.75 -25.85 6.07
N LEU A 104 10.84 -24.86 5.19
CA LEU A 104 10.47 -25.02 3.80
C LEU A 104 11.72 -25.29 2.98
N LEU A 105 11.72 -26.41 2.26
CA LEU A 105 12.68 -26.71 1.23
C LEU A 105 12.01 -26.47 -0.13
N ALA A 106 12.57 -25.62 -0.97
CA ALA A 106 12.07 -25.42 -2.33
C ALA A 106 13.15 -25.79 -3.35
N ARG A 107 12.73 -26.37 -4.47
CA ARG A 107 13.60 -26.49 -5.65
C ARG A 107 13.10 -25.49 -6.69
N SER A 108 13.89 -24.46 -6.98
CA SER A 108 13.59 -23.51 -8.04
C SER A 108 13.37 -24.19 -9.39
N ASN A 109 12.68 -23.52 -10.32
CA ASN A 109 12.55 -24.00 -11.70
C ASN A 109 13.92 -24.15 -12.40
N ARG A 110 14.96 -23.48 -11.88
CA ARG A 110 16.35 -23.63 -12.33
C ARG A 110 17.09 -24.83 -11.72
N GLY A 111 16.40 -25.64 -10.90
CA GLY A 111 16.93 -26.85 -10.27
C GLY A 111 17.71 -26.62 -8.96
N ARG A 112 17.94 -25.36 -8.57
CA ARG A 112 18.64 -25.02 -7.31
C ARG A 112 17.74 -25.22 -6.11
N LEU A 113 18.27 -25.83 -5.06
CA LEU A 113 17.60 -26.00 -3.78
C LEU A 113 17.85 -24.82 -2.84
N TYR A 114 16.81 -24.42 -2.13
CA TYR A 114 16.84 -23.41 -1.08
C TYR A 114 16.05 -23.89 0.12
N ALA A 115 16.46 -23.48 1.32
CA ALA A 115 15.75 -23.79 2.54
C ALA A 115 15.52 -22.52 3.36
N THR A 116 14.29 -22.34 3.85
CA THR A 116 13.89 -21.21 4.69
C THR A 116 13.06 -21.64 5.89
N GLY A 117 12.79 -20.71 6.82
CA GLY A 117 11.76 -20.91 7.84
C GLY A 117 10.39 -21.20 7.22
N SER A 118 9.56 -22.01 7.90
CA SER A 118 8.25 -22.43 7.37
C SER A 118 7.06 -21.55 7.74
N LYS A 119 7.29 -20.53 8.57
CA LYS A 119 6.27 -19.62 9.08
C LYS A 119 6.47 -18.23 8.50
N CYS A 120 5.37 -17.60 8.10
CA CYS A 120 5.34 -16.20 7.66
C CYS A 120 5.73 -15.28 8.83
N THR A 121 6.65 -14.33 8.62
CA THR A 121 7.15 -13.46 9.69
C THR A 121 6.14 -12.39 10.13
N TYR A 122 5.07 -12.14 9.36
CA TYR A 122 4.05 -11.17 9.73
C TYR A 122 3.09 -11.65 10.84
N LYS A 123 2.47 -12.82 10.67
CA LYS A 123 1.47 -13.38 11.61
C LYS A 123 1.63 -14.88 11.87
N GLY A 124 2.81 -15.44 11.56
CA GLY A 124 3.12 -16.85 11.87
C GLY A 124 2.32 -17.89 11.08
N CYS A 125 1.72 -17.52 9.95
CA CYS A 125 0.97 -18.46 9.10
C CYS A 125 1.90 -19.50 8.47
N ASP A 126 1.41 -20.73 8.34
CA ASP A 126 2.12 -21.79 7.61
C ASP A 126 2.27 -21.44 6.13
N LEU A 127 3.51 -21.28 5.68
CA LEU A 127 3.82 -20.92 4.29
C LEU A 127 3.67 -22.11 3.34
N LYS A 128 3.61 -23.35 3.86
CA LYS A 128 3.35 -24.55 3.07
C LYS A 128 1.97 -24.54 2.39
N ASP A 129 1.02 -23.83 2.99
CA ASP A 129 -0.34 -23.69 2.48
C ASP A 129 -0.45 -22.49 1.51
N GLY A 130 0.67 -21.79 1.27
CA GLY A 130 0.78 -20.63 0.41
C GLY A 130 1.00 -20.96 -1.07
N LEU A 131 1.26 -19.91 -1.85
CA LEU A 131 1.63 -20.02 -3.26
C LEU A 131 3.15 -20.01 -3.41
N PHE A 132 3.71 -20.92 -4.20
CA PHE A 132 5.12 -20.89 -4.59
C PHE A 132 5.23 -20.71 -6.11
N VAL A 133 5.68 -19.53 -6.54
CA VAL A 133 5.87 -19.16 -7.94
C VAL A 133 7.04 -18.19 -8.07
N ASN A 134 7.80 -18.26 -9.15
CA ASN A 134 8.91 -17.35 -9.45
C ASN A 134 9.93 -17.25 -8.28
N ASP A 135 10.31 -18.40 -7.73
CA ASP A 135 11.20 -18.53 -6.56
C ASP A 135 10.74 -17.70 -5.34
N THR A 136 9.45 -17.37 -5.27
CA THR A 136 8.82 -16.59 -4.21
C THR A 136 7.76 -17.44 -3.53
N VAL A 137 7.76 -17.44 -2.20
CA VAL A 137 6.69 -18.03 -1.40
C VAL A 137 5.79 -16.94 -0.84
N THR A 138 4.50 -17.02 -1.14
CA THR A 138 3.47 -16.05 -0.74
C THR A 138 2.59 -16.64 0.35
N CYS A 139 2.44 -15.90 1.44
CA CYS A 139 1.61 -16.28 2.58
C CYS A 139 0.14 -16.42 2.16
N PRO A 140 -0.52 -17.54 2.52
CA PRO A 140 -1.88 -17.78 2.07
C PRO A 140 -2.91 -16.82 2.63
N LYS A 141 -2.64 -16.09 3.72
CA LYS A 141 -3.65 -15.28 4.41
C LYS A 141 -3.50 -13.77 4.21
N HIS A 142 -2.26 -13.31 4.12
CA HIS A 142 -1.93 -11.88 4.18
C HIS A 142 -1.12 -11.43 2.96
N ASP A 143 -0.80 -12.35 2.04
CA ASP A 143 -0.05 -12.09 0.81
C ASP A 143 1.41 -11.62 0.99
N ALA A 144 1.93 -11.66 2.24
CA ALA A 144 3.34 -11.49 2.53
C ALA A 144 4.18 -12.49 1.74
N ALA A 145 5.01 -11.97 0.83
CA ALA A 145 5.77 -12.76 -0.11
C ALA A 145 7.27 -12.61 0.13
N TYR A 146 7.99 -13.73 0.06
CA TYR A 146 9.41 -13.82 0.37
C TYR A 146 10.16 -14.50 -0.75
N ASP A 147 11.28 -13.93 -1.16
CA ASP A 147 12.23 -14.59 -2.05
C ASP A 147 12.85 -15.80 -1.31
N ILE A 148 12.73 -17.00 -1.87
CA ILE A 148 13.14 -18.23 -1.17
C ILE A 148 14.67 -18.38 -1.08
N ALA A 149 15.41 -17.73 -1.98
CA ALA A 149 16.87 -17.83 -2.03
C ALA A 149 17.53 -16.96 -0.95
N THR A 150 16.91 -15.83 -0.64
CA THR A 150 17.45 -14.80 0.25
C THR A 150 16.65 -14.64 1.54
N GLY A 151 15.40 -15.12 1.57
CA GLY A 151 14.44 -14.92 2.65
C GLY A 151 13.83 -13.51 2.68
N VAL A 152 14.24 -12.61 1.77
CA VAL A 152 13.87 -11.19 1.82
C VAL A 152 12.37 -11.01 1.51
N PRO A 153 11.63 -10.17 2.27
CA PRO A 153 10.28 -9.80 1.90
C PRO A 153 10.29 -9.02 0.59
N VAL A 154 9.65 -9.55 -0.44
CA VAL A 154 9.50 -8.90 -1.75
C VAL A 154 8.14 -8.22 -1.90
N ARG A 155 7.16 -8.64 -1.10
CA ARG A 155 5.81 -8.07 -1.00
C ARG A 155 5.35 -8.13 0.45
N GLY A 156 4.51 -7.18 0.82
CA GLY A 156 4.07 -6.93 2.17
C GLY A 156 2.94 -7.86 2.55
N PRO A 157 2.51 -7.84 3.81
CA PRO A 157 2.95 -6.93 4.88
C PRO A 157 4.21 -7.37 5.66
N GLY A 158 4.92 -8.43 5.23
CA GLY A 158 6.16 -8.88 5.88
C GLY A 158 7.24 -7.79 5.93
N LEU A 159 7.77 -7.51 7.13
CA LEU A 159 8.90 -6.60 7.37
C LEU A 159 10.20 -7.35 7.67
N GLU A 160 10.10 -8.56 8.21
CA GLU A 160 11.25 -9.39 8.57
C GLU A 160 11.43 -10.49 7.54
N GLY A 161 12.68 -10.80 7.20
CA GLY A 161 12.99 -11.88 6.28
C GLY A 161 12.79 -13.26 6.91
N LEU A 162 12.55 -14.26 6.07
CA LEU A 162 12.65 -15.65 6.49
C LEU A 162 14.11 -15.97 6.80
N CYS A 163 14.33 -16.76 7.86
CA CYS A 163 15.63 -17.37 8.08
C CYS A 163 15.97 -18.24 6.86
N THR A 164 17.22 -18.18 6.38
CA THR A 164 17.69 -19.07 5.33
C THR A 164 18.72 -20.08 5.87
N TYR A 165 18.69 -21.28 5.32
CA TYR A 165 19.57 -22.38 5.69
C TYR A 165 20.40 -22.82 4.50
N ARG A 166 21.63 -23.27 4.75
CA ARG A 166 22.46 -23.84 3.69
C ARG A 166 21.89 -25.19 3.29
N VAL A 167 21.85 -25.44 1.99
CA VAL A 167 21.42 -26.72 1.42
C VAL A 167 22.54 -27.30 0.59
N GLU A 168 22.85 -28.57 0.80
CA GLU A 168 23.83 -29.33 0.03
C GLU A 168 23.18 -30.58 -0.53
N GLU A 169 23.24 -30.74 -1.86
CA GLU A 169 23.03 -32.03 -2.51
C GLU A 169 24.39 -32.74 -2.55
N ARG A 170 24.50 -33.87 -1.85
CA ARG A 170 25.76 -34.62 -1.73
C ARG A 170 25.86 -35.72 -2.79
N ARG A 171 27.07 -36.27 -2.95
CA ARG A 171 27.39 -37.28 -4.00
C ARG A 171 26.61 -38.59 -3.86
N ASP A 172 26.06 -38.86 -2.67
CA ASP A 172 25.18 -39.99 -2.39
C ASP A 172 23.74 -39.78 -2.91
N GLY A 173 23.45 -38.63 -3.55
CA GLY A 173 22.13 -38.30 -4.08
C GLY A 173 21.18 -37.75 -3.02
N LYS A 174 21.67 -37.47 -1.80
CA LYS A 174 20.85 -36.99 -0.69
C LYS A 174 21.00 -35.49 -0.47
N VAL A 175 19.95 -34.88 0.04
CA VAL A 175 19.91 -33.47 0.40
C VAL A 175 20.10 -33.32 1.90
N TYR A 176 21.01 -32.41 2.26
CA TYR A 176 21.29 -32.03 3.63
C TYR A 176 21.02 -30.54 3.85
N VAL A 177 20.47 -30.20 5.00
CA VAL A 177 20.25 -28.80 5.41
C VAL A 177 21.04 -28.51 6.68
N ASP A 178 21.74 -27.38 6.71
CA ASP A 178 22.48 -26.92 7.90
C ASP A 178 21.53 -26.22 8.88
N ILE A 179 21.21 -26.91 9.97
CA ILE A 179 20.23 -26.50 10.96
C ILE A 179 20.93 -25.99 12.23
N PRO A 180 20.61 -24.79 12.76
CA PRO A 180 21.19 -24.27 13.99
C PRO A 180 21.06 -25.25 15.17
N LYS A 181 22.07 -25.30 16.05
CA LYS A 181 22.08 -26.21 17.21
C LYS A 181 21.27 -25.70 18.41
N LYS A 182 20.96 -24.41 18.47
CA LYS A 182 20.21 -23.81 19.57
C LYS A 182 18.98 -23.10 19.05
N GLN A 183 17.90 -23.16 19.84
CA GLN A 183 16.62 -22.62 19.41
C GLN A 183 16.57 -21.09 19.29
N ASP A 184 17.35 -20.39 20.10
CA ASP A 184 17.54 -18.94 20.05
C ASP A 184 18.33 -18.47 18.81
N MET A 185 19.00 -19.40 18.11
CA MET A 185 19.68 -19.15 16.83
C MET A 185 18.77 -19.37 15.60
N TRP A 186 17.52 -19.81 15.80
CA TRP A 186 16.46 -19.69 14.79
C TRP A 186 15.99 -18.23 14.73
N VAL A 187 16.94 -17.30 14.56
CA VAL A 187 16.69 -15.86 14.53
C VAL A 187 15.85 -15.58 13.28
N GLN A 188 14.67 -14.96 13.45
CA GLN A 188 13.93 -14.36 12.32
C GLN A 188 14.92 -13.55 11.48
N GLY A 189 14.97 -13.85 10.17
CA GLY A 189 16.15 -13.65 9.33
C GLY A 189 16.77 -12.27 9.52
N GLU A 190 18.08 -12.22 9.79
CA GLU A 190 18.85 -10.98 9.75
C GLU A 190 18.47 -10.22 8.49
N THR A 191 17.84 -9.06 8.70
CA THR A 191 17.27 -8.16 7.69
C THR A 191 18.13 -8.03 6.44
N VAL A 192 17.47 -7.73 5.31
CA VAL A 192 18.12 -7.13 4.12
C VAL A 192 19.20 -6.15 4.59
N ALA A 193 20.42 -6.30 4.06
CA ALA A 193 21.53 -5.43 4.44
C ALA A 193 21.12 -3.97 4.26
N MET A 194 21.12 -3.21 5.35
CA MET A 194 20.71 -1.81 5.37
C MET A 194 21.91 -0.89 5.56
N ALA A 195 21.96 0.18 4.78
CA ALA A 195 22.89 1.27 5.00
C ALA A 195 22.65 1.93 6.36
N LYS A 196 23.72 2.47 6.93
CA LYS A 196 23.66 3.34 8.12
C LYS A 196 23.76 4.79 7.68
N ARG A 197 23.25 5.69 8.51
CA ARG A 197 23.45 7.13 8.34
C ARG A 197 24.95 7.46 8.28
N ASP A 198 25.36 8.19 7.24
CA ASP A 198 26.68 8.80 7.12
C ASP A 198 26.54 10.33 7.34
N PRO A 199 27.07 10.89 8.44
CA PRO A 199 26.99 12.33 8.72
C PRO A 199 27.62 13.24 7.65
N ARG A 200 28.43 12.68 6.73
CA ARG A 200 29.02 13.40 5.60
C ARG A 200 28.03 13.58 4.44
N ASN A 201 27.07 12.67 4.28
CA ASN A 201 25.97 12.85 3.35
C ASN A 201 24.96 13.85 3.95
N LYS A 202 24.94 15.06 3.41
CA LYS A 202 24.10 16.16 3.91
C LYS A 202 22.68 16.14 3.37
N GLN A 203 22.35 15.24 2.44
CA GLN A 203 21.01 15.15 1.89
C GLN A 203 19.99 14.80 2.98
N VAL A 204 18.82 15.43 2.92
CA VAL A 204 17.72 15.27 3.86
C VAL A 204 16.49 14.79 3.11
N PHE A 205 15.99 13.62 3.49
CA PHE A 205 14.70 13.14 3.05
C PHE A 205 13.67 13.32 4.18
N ALA A 206 12.64 14.12 3.92
CA ALA A 206 11.53 14.35 4.83
C ALA A 206 10.39 13.36 4.54
N ILE A 207 9.81 12.77 5.58
CA ILE A 207 8.71 11.81 5.47
C ILE A 207 7.55 12.34 6.31
N VAL A 208 6.47 12.77 5.64
CA VAL A 208 5.28 13.30 6.30
C VAL A 208 4.30 12.16 6.56
N GLY A 209 4.09 11.81 7.83
CA GLY A 209 3.24 10.72 8.29
C GLY A 209 4.02 9.59 8.95
N GLY A 210 3.36 8.86 9.86
CA GLY A 210 3.91 7.72 10.62
C GLY A 210 3.22 6.38 10.33
N GLY A 211 2.58 6.23 9.16
CA GLY A 211 1.85 5.02 8.77
C GLY A 211 2.69 3.96 8.02
N ALA A 212 2.01 2.94 7.48
CA ALA A 212 2.63 1.82 6.76
C ALA A 212 3.54 2.26 5.59
N ALA A 213 3.09 3.26 4.82
CA ALA A 213 3.86 3.81 3.70
C ALA A 213 5.16 4.48 4.18
N ALA A 214 5.09 5.30 5.22
CA ALA A 214 6.24 5.99 5.79
C ALA A 214 7.26 5.02 6.39
N ALA A 215 6.80 4.04 7.18
CA ALA A 215 7.66 3.02 7.77
C ALA A 215 8.37 2.19 6.71
N SER A 216 7.61 1.70 5.72
CA SER A 216 8.15 0.90 4.62
C SER A 216 9.12 1.69 3.75
N ALA A 217 8.85 2.98 3.53
CA ALA A 217 9.75 3.85 2.78
C ALA A 217 11.07 4.09 3.51
N CYS A 218 11.06 4.40 4.81
CA CYS A 218 12.28 4.64 5.57
C CYS A 218 13.19 3.41 5.61
N GLU A 219 12.60 2.23 5.83
CA GLU A 219 13.33 0.98 5.80
C GLU A 219 13.88 0.69 4.38
N ALA A 220 13.05 0.80 3.35
CA ALA A 220 13.46 0.59 1.96
C ALA A 220 14.56 1.57 1.50
N MET A 221 14.54 2.84 1.95
CA MET A 221 15.62 3.78 1.66
C MET A 221 16.97 3.29 2.18
N ARG A 222 17.00 2.73 3.40
CA ARG A 222 18.22 2.14 3.96
C ARG A 222 18.62 0.86 3.24
N GLN A 223 17.66 0.03 2.83
CA GLN A 223 17.91 -1.17 2.02
C GLN A 223 18.49 -0.82 0.65
N ASN A 224 18.03 0.29 0.05
CA ASN A 224 18.52 0.81 -1.23
C ASN A 224 19.84 1.59 -1.11
N GLY A 225 20.50 1.56 0.05
CA GLY A 225 21.82 2.15 0.23
C GLY A 225 21.83 3.65 0.57
N TYR A 226 20.69 4.29 0.82
CA TYR A 226 20.67 5.71 1.17
C TYR A 226 21.33 5.96 2.53
N THR A 227 22.34 6.83 2.55
CA THR A 227 23.12 7.16 3.74
C THR A 227 22.80 8.54 4.34
N GLY A 228 22.00 9.36 3.65
CA GLY A 228 21.63 10.70 4.10
C GLY A 228 20.70 10.70 5.32
N ARG A 229 20.31 11.89 5.77
CA ARG A 229 19.38 12.08 6.89
C ARG A 229 17.97 11.72 6.45
N ILE A 230 17.25 10.98 7.30
CA ILE A 230 15.81 10.70 7.14
C ILE A 230 15.12 11.27 8.37
N VAL A 231 14.11 12.11 8.15
CA VAL A 231 13.27 12.69 9.22
C VAL A 231 11.82 12.35 8.94
N MET A 232 11.26 11.45 9.75
CA MET A 232 9.85 11.11 9.77
C MET A 232 9.12 11.99 10.77
N VAL A 233 8.00 12.58 10.36
CA VAL A 233 7.18 13.46 11.20
C VAL A 233 5.78 12.89 11.29
N THR A 234 5.30 12.63 12.51
CA THR A 234 3.96 12.08 12.76
C THR A 234 3.26 12.82 13.89
N ARG A 235 1.98 13.14 13.68
CA ARG A 235 1.16 13.79 14.71
C ARG A 235 0.79 12.84 15.85
N GLU A 236 0.83 11.53 15.61
CA GLU A 236 0.54 10.52 16.62
C GLU A 236 1.69 10.44 17.65
N ALA A 237 1.39 10.10 18.90
CA ALA A 237 2.38 9.96 19.97
C ALA A 237 3.19 8.65 19.89
N HIS A 238 2.97 7.86 18.84
CA HIS A 238 3.47 6.50 18.69
C HIS A 238 4.42 6.37 17.50
N LEU A 239 5.37 5.43 17.62
CA LEU A 239 6.10 4.91 16.45
C LEU A 239 5.12 4.23 15.48
N PRO A 240 5.48 4.08 14.19
CA PRO A 240 4.64 3.37 13.24
C PRO A 240 4.21 1.98 13.72
N TYR A 241 2.91 1.69 13.59
CA TYR A 241 2.28 0.50 14.17
C TYR A 241 1.21 -0.11 13.25
N ASP A 242 0.87 -1.38 13.47
CA ASP A 242 -0.10 -2.17 12.70
C ASP A 242 -1.55 -1.70 12.93
N ARG A 243 -1.98 -0.73 12.10
CA ARG A 243 -3.31 -0.12 12.17
C ARG A 243 -4.47 -1.10 11.90
N PRO A 244 -4.35 -2.11 11.01
CA PRO A 244 -5.35 -3.16 10.85
C PRO A 244 -5.78 -3.90 12.12
N GLU A 245 -4.95 -3.92 13.18
CA GLU A 245 -5.30 -4.58 14.45
C GLU A 245 -6.32 -3.77 15.28
N LEU A 246 -6.42 -2.45 15.04
CA LEU A 246 -7.28 -1.57 15.83
C LEU A 246 -8.76 -1.94 15.75
N SER A 247 -9.23 -2.36 14.57
CA SER A 247 -10.61 -2.78 14.33
C SER A 247 -10.88 -4.24 14.68
N LYS A 248 -9.84 -5.04 14.98
CA LYS A 248 -9.95 -6.49 15.16
C LYS A 248 -9.97 -6.91 16.61
N ARG A 249 -9.18 -6.26 17.47
CA ARG A 249 -9.00 -6.74 18.84
C ARG A 249 -9.48 -5.78 19.92
N LEU A 250 -9.66 -4.48 19.63
CA LEU A 250 -10.08 -3.39 20.55
C LEU A 250 -9.33 -3.26 21.90
N ASP A 251 -8.64 -4.31 22.35
CA ASP A 251 -7.65 -4.33 23.42
C ASP A 251 -6.23 -3.90 23.02
N PRO A 252 -5.77 -3.92 21.74
CA PRO A 252 -4.35 -3.80 21.46
C PRO A 252 -3.88 -2.34 21.63
N ALA A 253 -4.81 -1.40 21.72
CA ALA A 253 -4.53 -0.01 22.01
C ALA A 253 -4.17 0.28 23.47
N ARG A 254 -4.38 -0.68 24.39
CA ARG A 254 -3.91 -0.56 25.78
C ARG A 254 -2.40 -0.81 25.92
N GLU A 255 -1.81 -1.52 24.97
CA GLU A 255 -0.37 -1.75 24.87
C GLU A 255 0.11 -1.48 23.43
N PRO A 256 0.07 -0.21 22.96
CA PRO A 256 0.32 0.13 21.56
C PRO A 256 1.73 -0.26 21.10
N THR A 257 2.68 -0.37 22.02
CA THR A 257 4.05 -0.85 21.76
C THR A 257 4.09 -2.27 21.19
N ARG A 258 3.09 -3.12 21.48
CA ARG A 258 2.97 -4.46 20.88
C ARG A 258 2.54 -4.43 19.41
N LEU A 259 1.95 -3.32 18.98
CA LEU A 259 1.56 -3.09 17.59
C LEU A 259 2.68 -2.45 16.77
N TYR A 260 3.76 -1.98 17.40
CA TYR A 260 4.83 -1.27 16.69
C TYR A 260 5.45 -2.16 15.62
N LEU A 261 5.55 -1.62 14.41
CA LEU A 261 6.16 -2.30 13.27
C LEU A 261 7.65 -2.52 13.49
N ARG A 262 8.29 -1.55 14.15
CA ARG A 262 9.69 -1.57 14.58
C ARG A 262 9.79 -0.88 15.94
N ASN A 263 10.70 -1.35 16.78
CA ASN A 263 10.99 -0.72 18.07
C ASN A 263 11.92 0.50 17.90
N THR A 264 12.12 1.25 18.99
CA THR A 264 12.98 2.44 19.01
C THR A 264 14.41 2.12 18.59
N GLU A 265 14.94 0.98 19.04
CA GLU A 265 16.32 0.55 18.78
C GLU A 265 16.58 0.37 17.28
N PHE A 266 15.58 -0.05 16.51
CA PHE A 266 15.69 -0.14 15.05
C PHE A 266 15.94 1.23 14.41
N TYR A 267 15.13 2.24 14.76
CA TYR A 267 15.24 3.57 14.18
C TYR A 267 16.57 4.24 14.56
N GLU A 268 17.00 4.08 15.81
CA GLU A 268 18.30 4.55 16.30
C GLU A 268 19.48 3.87 15.56
N LYS A 269 19.43 2.54 15.43
CA LYS A 269 20.48 1.73 14.77
C LYS A 269 20.74 2.18 13.33
N TYR A 270 19.70 2.62 12.62
CA TYR A 270 19.78 3.05 11.22
C TYR A 270 19.73 4.57 11.03
N GLY A 271 19.76 5.35 12.13
CA GLY A 271 19.77 6.81 12.11
C GLY A 271 18.57 7.39 11.37
N ILE A 272 17.38 6.89 11.66
CA ILE A 272 16.09 7.42 11.19
C ILE A 272 15.51 8.25 12.33
N GLU A 273 15.33 9.54 12.11
CA GLU A 273 14.76 10.44 13.12
C GLU A 273 13.23 10.36 13.03
N VAL A 274 12.54 10.06 14.14
CA VAL A 274 11.08 10.01 14.21
C VAL A 274 10.59 11.08 15.19
N LEU A 275 9.99 12.13 14.66
CA LEU A 275 9.37 13.20 15.42
C LEU A 275 7.90 12.86 15.66
N THR A 276 7.60 12.30 16.82
CA THR A 276 6.22 12.02 17.27
C THR A 276 5.55 13.28 17.82
N SER A 277 4.23 13.23 17.98
CA SER A 277 3.43 14.37 18.48
C SER A 277 3.74 15.69 17.76
N SER A 278 4.03 15.60 16.46
CA SER A 278 4.49 16.70 15.63
C SER A 278 3.69 16.72 14.33
N THR A 279 3.05 17.84 14.03
CA THR A 279 2.17 17.99 12.86
C THR A 279 2.87 18.81 11.78
N VAL A 280 2.89 18.30 10.54
CA VAL A 280 3.29 19.12 9.39
C VAL A 280 2.10 19.99 9.00
N VAL A 281 2.26 21.31 9.10
CA VAL A 281 1.19 22.30 8.85
C VAL A 281 1.35 23.03 7.52
N ASN A 282 2.50 22.89 6.87
CA ASN A 282 2.74 23.42 5.53
C ASN A 282 3.84 22.63 4.83
N VAL A 283 3.64 22.35 3.54
CA VAL A 283 4.64 21.80 2.64
C VAL A 283 4.81 22.78 1.48
N ASP A 284 5.96 23.46 1.45
CA ASP A 284 6.33 24.30 0.30
C ASP A 284 7.06 23.42 -0.72
N THR A 285 6.38 23.18 -1.82
CA THR A 285 6.85 22.34 -2.92
C THR A 285 7.91 23.03 -3.79
N LYS A 286 7.96 24.37 -3.78
CA LYS A 286 8.94 25.17 -4.54
C LYS A 286 10.17 25.47 -3.72
N GLY A 287 9.98 25.89 -2.47
CA GLY A 287 11.04 26.17 -1.50
C GLY A 287 11.73 24.92 -0.95
N LYS A 288 11.13 23.74 -1.16
CA LYS A 288 11.58 22.43 -0.66
C LYS A 288 11.77 22.44 0.87
N ASN A 289 10.78 22.96 1.59
CA ASN A 289 10.75 22.92 3.05
C ASN A 289 9.38 22.53 3.61
N ILE A 290 9.39 21.94 4.80
CA ILE A 290 8.17 21.67 5.57
C ILE A 290 8.17 22.46 6.87
N THR A 291 6.99 22.94 7.26
CA THR A 291 6.76 23.58 8.57
C THR A 291 6.18 22.55 9.51
N ILE A 292 6.87 22.32 10.62
CA ILE A 292 6.52 21.34 11.64
C ILE A 292 6.10 22.10 12.90
N GLU A 293 4.88 21.84 13.37
CA GLU A 293 4.41 22.25 14.68
C GLU A 293 4.61 21.08 15.65
N GLY A 294 5.58 21.22 16.55
CA GLY A 294 5.91 20.21 17.55
C GLY A 294 5.03 20.29 18.80
N PRO A 295 5.35 19.50 19.84
CA PRO A 295 4.69 19.58 21.13
C PRO A 295 4.66 21.02 21.66
N GLN A 296 3.57 21.41 22.32
CA GLN A 296 3.36 22.77 22.86
C GLN A 296 3.22 23.88 21.79
N GLY A 297 3.03 23.53 20.52
CA GLY A 297 2.77 24.49 19.44
C GLY A 297 4.01 25.18 18.89
N VAL A 298 5.22 24.72 19.24
CA VAL A 298 6.47 25.31 18.75
C VAL A 298 6.66 24.97 17.27
N ARG A 299 6.77 26.02 16.44
CA ARG A 299 7.00 25.85 15.00
C ARG A 299 8.47 25.81 14.66
N SER A 300 8.83 24.89 13.77
CA SER A 300 10.16 24.75 13.18
C SER A 300 10.05 24.51 11.67
N GLN A 301 11.15 24.74 10.96
CA GLN A 301 11.26 24.46 9.53
C GLN A 301 12.26 23.33 9.30
N LEU A 302 11.99 22.51 8.29
CA LEU A 302 12.92 21.50 7.80
C LEU A 302 13.02 21.60 6.28
N ASP A 303 14.19 22.01 5.80
CA ASP A 303 14.54 21.93 4.38
C ASP A 303 14.81 20.47 4.00
N TYR A 304 14.44 20.10 2.78
CA TYR A 304 14.61 18.74 2.26
C TYR A 304 15.15 18.73 0.82
N ASP A 305 15.89 17.68 0.49
CA ASP A 305 16.23 17.36 -0.90
C ASP A 305 15.07 16.62 -1.59
N LYS A 306 14.42 15.71 -0.85
CA LYS A 306 13.18 15.04 -1.26
C LYS A 306 12.21 14.87 -0.10
N CYS A 307 10.92 14.90 -0.39
CA CYS A 307 9.82 14.72 0.56
C CYS A 307 8.90 13.60 0.09
N LEU A 308 8.62 12.64 0.97
CA LEU A 308 7.53 11.69 0.81
C LEU A 308 6.32 12.16 1.63
N TYR A 309 5.24 12.52 0.94
CA TYR A 309 3.97 12.84 1.55
C TYR A 309 3.12 11.58 1.75
N ALA A 310 3.13 11.04 2.96
CA ALA A 310 2.45 9.81 3.36
C ALA A 310 1.49 10.06 4.54
N ALA A 311 0.79 11.20 4.52
CA ALA A 311 -0.07 11.68 5.61
C ALA A 311 -1.34 10.83 5.83
N GLY A 312 -1.63 9.92 4.90
CA GLY A 312 -2.79 9.03 4.96
C GLY A 312 -4.12 9.78 4.84
N ALA A 313 -5.13 9.28 5.54
CA ALA A 313 -6.48 9.82 5.55
C ALA A 313 -7.06 9.85 6.98
N ASP A 314 -8.09 10.67 7.20
CA ASP A 314 -8.88 10.72 8.43
C ASP A 314 -10.32 10.25 8.22
N PRO A 315 -11.00 9.70 9.25
CA PRO A 315 -12.40 9.31 9.14
C PRO A 315 -13.28 10.48 8.71
N VAL A 316 -14.25 10.19 7.85
CA VAL A 316 -15.27 11.20 7.49
C VAL A 316 -16.21 11.41 8.67
N VAL A 317 -16.34 12.67 9.06
CA VAL A 317 -17.31 13.14 10.05
C VAL A 317 -18.59 13.51 9.29
N PRO A 318 -19.73 12.85 9.56
CA PRO A 318 -20.99 13.20 8.92
C PRO A 318 -21.45 14.59 9.34
N ASP A 319 -22.08 15.32 8.42
CA ASP A 319 -22.69 16.62 8.70
C ASP A 319 -24.05 16.44 9.41
N ILE A 320 -23.98 15.89 10.62
CA ILE A 320 -25.11 15.68 11.52
C ILE A 320 -24.77 16.36 12.82
N LEU A 321 -25.63 17.26 13.30
CA LEU A 321 -25.45 17.90 14.60
C LEU A 321 -25.30 16.83 15.69
N GLY A 322 -24.22 16.91 16.45
CA GLY A 322 -23.88 15.93 17.47
C GLY A 322 -22.84 14.89 17.09
N SER A 323 -22.28 14.97 15.87
CA SER A 323 -21.24 14.04 15.41
C SER A 323 -19.92 14.15 16.19
N ASP A 324 -19.80 15.14 17.06
CA ASP A 324 -18.70 15.43 17.99
C ASP A 324 -19.05 15.14 19.47
N ALA A 325 -20.22 14.54 19.74
CA ALA A 325 -20.63 14.14 21.09
C ALA A 325 -19.68 13.09 21.71
N ASP A 326 -19.57 13.09 23.04
CA ASP A 326 -18.57 12.29 23.79
C ASP A 326 -18.68 10.78 23.55
N ASN A 327 -19.89 10.28 23.28
CA ASN A 327 -20.18 8.87 23.00
C ASN A 327 -20.36 8.56 21.50
N VAL A 328 -19.97 9.50 20.62
CA VAL A 328 -19.83 9.28 19.18
C VAL A 328 -18.36 9.11 18.87
N HIS A 329 -18.02 7.94 18.32
CA HIS A 329 -16.64 7.54 18.11
C HIS A 329 -16.32 7.27 16.64
N TYR A 330 -15.08 7.52 16.29
CA TYR A 330 -14.47 7.16 15.01
C TYR A 330 -13.29 6.25 15.30
N LEU A 331 -12.85 5.46 14.32
CA LEU A 331 -11.69 4.59 14.48
C LEU A 331 -10.59 4.94 13.45
N ARG A 332 -9.48 5.50 13.93
CA ARG A 332 -8.26 5.67 13.13
C ARG A 332 -6.98 5.41 13.91
N THR A 333 -6.92 5.87 15.15
CA THR A 333 -5.75 5.87 16.04
C THR A 333 -5.87 4.81 17.14
N ALA A 334 -4.77 4.52 17.84
CA ALA A 334 -4.82 3.65 19.00
C ALA A 334 -5.74 4.26 20.08
N GLU A 335 -5.64 5.57 20.29
CA GLU A 335 -6.47 6.32 21.23
C GLU A 335 -7.96 6.25 20.89
N ASP A 336 -8.33 6.25 19.61
CA ASP A 336 -9.72 5.99 19.17
C ASP A 336 -10.20 4.61 19.63
N ALA A 337 -9.41 3.56 19.37
CA ALA A 337 -9.77 2.19 19.72
C ALA A 337 -9.94 2.02 21.25
N THR A 338 -9.05 2.63 22.03
CA THR A 338 -9.17 2.66 23.50
C THR A 338 -10.43 3.40 23.95
N ARG A 339 -10.73 4.56 23.38
CA ARG A 339 -11.96 5.31 23.72
C ARG A 339 -13.23 4.51 23.43
N ILE A 340 -13.28 3.82 22.29
CA ILE A 340 -14.39 2.92 21.97
C ILE A 340 -14.48 1.78 23.00
N ALA A 341 -13.36 1.14 23.31
CA ALA A 341 -13.36 0.02 24.27
C ALA A 341 -13.84 0.46 25.67
N ASP A 342 -13.44 1.65 26.11
CA ASP A 342 -13.76 2.17 27.45
C ASP A 342 -15.19 2.71 27.57
N SER A 343 -15.86 3.07 26.45
CA SER A 343 -17.26 3.53 26.45
C SER A 343 -18.29 2.40 26.47
N LEU A 344 -17.88 1.16 26.19
CA LEU A 344 -18.76 0.01 26.08
C LEU A 344 -19.00 -0.70 27.42
N ARG A 345 -20.27 -1.02 27.72
CA ARG A 345 -20.66 -1.86 28.86
C ARG A 345 -21.71 -2.89 28.43
N VAL A 346 -21.75 -4.02 29.13
CA VAL A 346 -22.77 -5.06 28.91
C VAL A 346 -24.17 -4.43 29.03
N GLY A 347 -25.02 -4.71 28.05
CA GLY A 347 -26.37 -4.16 27.93
C GLY A 347 -26.48 -2.85 27.16
N HIS A 348 -25.36 -2.20 26.80
CA HIS A 348 -25.39 -1.00 25.96
C HIS A 348 -25.98 -1.28 24.57
N LYS A 349 -26.75 -0.31 24.08
CA LYS A 349 -27.22 -0.20 22.69
C LYS A 349 -26.17 0.53 21.87
N VAL A 350 -25.56 -0.17 20.93
CA VAL A 350 -24.49 0.36 20.08
C VAL A 350 -25.02 0.55 18.68
N LEU A 351 -24.93 1.78 18.17
CA LEU A 351 -25.21 2.10 16.79
C LEU A 351 -23.91 2.17 16.00
N ILE A 352 -23.80 1.40 14.93
CA ILE A 352 -22.73 1.53 13.95
C ILE A 352 -23.28 2.22 12.70
N ILE A 353 -22.72 3.38 12.34
CA ILE A 353 -23.11 4.13 11.15
C ILE A 353 -22.10 3.81 10.03
N GLY A 354 -22.60 3.22 8.96
CA GLY A 354 -21.80 2.73 7.83
C GLY A 354 -21.86 1.21 7.70
N SER A 355 -21.66 0.73 6.48
CA SER A 355 -21.73 -0.69 6.14
C SER A 355 -20.54 -1.17 5.30
N GLY A 356 -19.44 -0.41 5.36
CA GLY A 356 -18.13 -0.73 4.78
C GLY A 356 -17.28 -1.64 5.67
N PHE A 357 -16.02 -1.90 5.27
CA PHE A 357 -15.16 -2.84 5.99
C PHE A 357 -14.92 -2.49 7.46
N ILE A 358 -14.56 -1.25 7.78
CA ILE A 358 -14.32 -0.85 9.18
C ILE A 358 -15.58 -1.02 10.03
N ALA A 359 -16.73 -0.58 9.55
CA ALA A 359 -18.00 -0.76 10.27
C ALA A 359 -18.32 -2.25 10.52
N MET A 360 -18.12 -3.09 9.52
CA MET A 360 -18.34 -4.53 9.63
C MET A 360 -17.30 -5.23 10.52
N GLU A 361 -16.03 -4.82 10.47
CA GLU A 361 -14.98 -5.30 11.36
C GLU A 361 -15.29 -4.94 12.81
N MET A 362 -15.77 -3.72 13.06
CA MET A 362 -16.22 -3.30 14.39
C MET A 362 -17.41 -4.12 14.88
N ALA A 363 -18.42 -4.35 14.03
CA ALA A 363 -19.54 -5.24 14.37
C ALA A 363 -19.01 -6.64 14.74
N SER A 364 -18.10 -7.19 13.94
CA SER A 364 -17.49 -8.49 14.21
C SER A 364 -16.66 -8.50 15.51
N ALA A 365 -15.89 -7.46 15.82
CA ALA A 365 -15.07 -7.41 17.03
C ALA A 365 -15.90 -7.25 18.31
N LEU A 366 -17.14 -6.77 18.18
CA LEU A 366 -18.09 -6.58 19.27
C LEU A 366 -19.03 -7.78 19.47
N GLU A 367 -18.94 -8.81 18.62
CA GLU A 367 -19.73 -10.03 18.76
C GLU A 367 -19.52 -10.66 20.15
N ASN A 368 -20.58 -11.25 20.71
CA ASN A 368 -20.55 -11.95 22.01
C ASN A 368 -20.12 -11.10 23.23
N LYS A 369 -20.05 -9.76 23.12
CA LYS A 369 -19.75 -8.86 24.26
C LYS A 369 -20.97 -8.44 25.09
N GLY A 370 -22.14 -9.01 24.83
CA GLY A 370 -23.38 -8.69 25.55
C GLY A 370 -23.94 -7.30 25.23
N LEU A 371 -23.73 -6.82 24.00
CA LEU A 371 -24.19 -5.54 23.47
C LEU A 371 -25.41 -5.75 22.56
N ASP A 372 -26.30 -4.75 22.49
CA ASP A 372 -27.39 -4.70 21.51
C ASP A 372 -26.93 -3.84 20.32
N ILE A 373 -26.62 -4.48 19.18
CA ILE A 373 -25.93 -3.81 18.06
C ILE A 373 -26.89 -3.60 16.89
N ALA A 374 -27.03 -2.33 16.50
CA ALA A 374 -27.69 -1.91 15.28
C ALA A 374 -26.66 -1.33 14.30
N ILE A 375 -26.81 -1.63 13.01
CA ILE A 375 -25.99 -1.06 11.94
C ILE A 375 -26.90 -0.34 10.95
N VAL A 376 -26.56 0.88 10.57
CA VAL A 376 -27.28 1.68 9.56
C VAL A 376 -26.37 1.92 8.37
N GLY A 377 -26.87 1.71 7.15
CA GLY A 377 -26.11 1.99 5.94
C GLY A 377 -26.96 2.23 4.70
N HIS A 378 -26.40 3.00 3.77
CA HIS A 378 -27.04 3.34 2.49
C HIS A 378 -27.35 2.10 1.64
N ASP A 379 -26.47 1.10 1.66
CA ASP A 379 -26.66 -0.10 0.87
C ASP A 379 -27.77 -0.97 1.46
N ARG A 380 -28.56 -1.61 0.59
CA ARG A 380 -29.56 -2.61 1.01
C ARG A 380 -28.96 -3.74 1.85
N ARG A 381 -27.69 -4.08 1.62
CA ARG A 381 -26.94 -5.09 2.39
C ARG A 381 -25.52 -4.58 2.66
N PRO A 382 -24.90 -4.98 3.78
CA PRO A 382 -23.52 -4.61 4.05
C PRO A 382 -22.59 -5.04 2.92
N LEU A 383 -21.66 -4.16 2.57
CA LEU A 383 -20.67 -4.36 1.51
C LEU A 383 -21.26 -4.61 0.10
N GLU A 384 -22.57 -4.39 -0.15
CA GLU A 384 -23.19 -4.66 -1.46
C GLU A 384 -22.57 -3.83 -2.58
N ARG A 385 -22.27 -2.55 -2.35
CA ARG A 385 -21.61 -1.71 -3.34
C ARG A 385 -20.18 -2.16 -3.67
N ILE A 386 -19.45 -2.70 -2.69
CA ILE A 386 -18.03 -3.09 -2.84
C ILE A 386 -17.90 -4.50 -3.43
N LEU A 387 -18.64 -5.46 -2.87
CA LEU A 387 -18.47 -6.89 -3.16
C LEU A 387 -19.58 -7.46 -4.03
N GLY A 388 -20.57 -6.65 -4.39
CA GLY A 388 -21.71 -7.05 -5.20
C GLY A 388 -22.75 -7.86 -4.41
N ARG A 389 -23.97 -7.86 -4.94
CA ARG A 389 -25.16 -8.44 -4.32
C ARG A 389 -25.03 -9.91 -3.90
N LYS A 390 -24.32 -10.72 -4.69
CA LYS A 390 -24.21 -12.17 -4.45
C LYS A 390 -23.34 -12.45 -3.23
N VAL A 391 -22.20 -11.75 -3.11
CA VAL A 391 -21.27 -11.89 -1.98
C VAL A 391 -21.81 -11.20 -0.74
N ALA A 392 -22.48 -10.04 -0.87
CA ALA A 392 -23.06 -9.32 0.28
C ALA A 392 -24.05 -10.13 1.13
N ARG A 393 -24.72 -11.13 0.54
CA ARG A 393 -25.60 -12.07 1.29
C ARG A 393 -24.88 -12.79 2.42
N PHE A 394 -23.61 -13.11 2.21
CA PHE A 394 -22.78 -13.78 3.21
C PHE A 394 -22.65 -12.95 4.49
N PHE A 395 -22.43 -11.64 4.36
CA PHE A 395 -22.29 -10.74 5.50
C PHE A 395 -23.62 -10.47 6.20
N SER A 396 -24.73 -10.38 5.45
CA SER A 396 -26.07 -10.32 6.06
C SER A 396 -26.35 -11.54 6.93
N ALA A 397 -26.04 -12.75 6.45
CA ALA A 397 -26.22 -13.98 7.23
C ALA A 397 -25.35 -13.99 8.50
N GLY A 398 -24.13 -13.43 8.43
CA GLY A 398 -23.25 -13.26 9.59
C GLY A 398 -23.85 -12.33 10.67
N LEU A 399 -24.45 -11.20 10.27
CA LEU A 399 -25.15 -10.30 11.19
C LEU A 399 -26.36 -10.98 11.84
N GLU A 400 -27.19 -11.66 11.03
CA GLU A 400 -28.38 -12.39 11.50
C GLU A 400 -28.01 -13.49 12.50
N ALA A 401 -26.97 -14.28 12.21
CA ALA A 401 -26.48 -15.34 13.10
C ALA A 401 -25.98 -14.79 14.44
N ASN A 402 -25.46 -13.56 14.45
CA ASN A 402 -25.00 -12.86 15.65
C ASN A 402 -26.08 -11.94 16.27
N LYS A 403 -27.33 -12.01 15.80
CA LYS A 403 -28.47 -11.23 16.31
C LYS A 403 -28.28 -9.72 16.24
N MET A 404 -27.53 -9.24 15.26
CA MET A 404 -27.31 -7.81 15.00
C MET A 404 -28.34 -7.31 13.99
N LYS A 405 -28.96 -6.15 14.26
CA LYS A 405 -29.99 -5.58 13.38
C LYS A 405 -29.34 -4.69 12.31
N TYR A 406 -29.65 -4.94 11.04
CA TYR A 406 -29.19 -4.12 9.92
C TYR A 406 -30.34 -3.28 9.33
N TYR A 407 -30.12 -1.98 9.25
CA TYR A 407 -31.00 -0.99 8.65
C TYR A 407 -30.40 -0.52 7.31
N GLY A 408 -30.73 -1.24 6.25
CA GLY A 408 -30.27 -0.94 4.89
C GLY A 408 -31.16 0.07 4.16
N ASN A 409 -30.61 0.74 3.15
CA ASN A 409 -31.26 1.87 2.46
C ASN A 409 -31.73 2.97 3.43
N SER A 410 -30.96 3.18 4.50
CA SER A 410 -31.32 4.08 5.57
C SER A 410 -30.11 4.89 6.00
N GLU A 411 -30.35 6.09 6.52
CA GLU A 411 -29.34 7.02 7.00
C GLU A 411 -29.78 7.59 8.34
N VAL A 412 -28.81 8.04 9.14
CA VAL A 412 -29.11 8.79 10.35
C VAL A 412 -29.43 10.23 9.96
N ARG A 413 -30.65 10.68 10.28
CA ARG A 413 -31.14 12.02 10.01
C ARG A 413 -30.68 13.02 11.07
N LEU A 414 -30.73 12.64 12.34
CA LEU A 414 -30.26 13.44 13.48
C LEU A 414 -30.02 12.58 14.72
N PHE A 415 -29.12 13.04 15.59
CA PHE A 415 -28.95 12.50 16.93
C PHE A 415 -29.93 13.14 17.93
N ARG A 416 -30.30 12.39 18.98
CA ARG A 416 -31.21 12.80 20.06
C ARG A 416 -30.47 12.82 21.41
N TYR A 417 -30.95 13.68 22.32
CA TYR A 417 -30.33 13.98 23.61
C TYR A 417 -31.33 13.89 24.76
N THR A 418 -30.82 13.76 26.00
CA THR A 418 -31.61 13.59 27.23
C THR A 418 -32.37 14.83 27.69
N LYS A 419 -32.17 16.00 27.06
CA LYS A 419 -33.02 17.18 27.26
C LYS A 419 -33.95 17.36 26.08
N ASP A 420 -35.06 16.64 26.18
CA ASP A 420 -36.27 16.79 25.39
C ASP A 420 -36.13 16.55 23.88
N LEU A 421 -37.11 15.85 23.33
CA LEU A 421 -37.33 15.70 21.91
C LEU A 421 -37.23 17.09 21.25
N HIS A 422 -36.18 17.29 20.45
CA HIS A 422 -35.80 18.56 19.79
C HIS A 422 -35.16 19.59 20.75
N GLY A 423 -33.85 19.46 21.00
CA GLY A 423 -33.06 20.47 21.70
C GLY A 423 -31.65 20.54 21.11
N GLU A 424 -31.14 21.77 20.92
CA GLU A 424 -29.81 22.05 20.37
C GLU A 424 -28.72 21.39 21.23
N ALA A 425 -27.87 20.59 20.59
CA ALA A 425 -26.73 19.94 21.23
C ALA A 425 -25.71 20.99 21.69
N SER A 426 -25.20 20.85 22.92
CA SER A 426 -23.97 21.52 23.34
C SER A 426 -22.79 20.55 23.22
N SER A 427 -21.58 21.07 22.96
CA SER A 427 -20.36 20.24 22.98
C SER A 427 -20.22 19.54 24.34
N GLY A 428 -20.06 18.22 24.36
CA GLY A 428 -19.96 17.41 25.59
C GLY A 428 -21.27 16.76 26.06
N ASP A 429 -22.38 16.94 25.34
CA ASP A 429 -23.60 16.16 25.59
C ASP A 429 -23.49 14.75 25.00
N THR A 430 -24.08 13.75 25.67
CA THR A 430 -24.13 12.36 25.17
C THR A 430 -25.41 12.11 24.36
N VAL A 431 -25.26 11.49 23.20
CA VAL A 431 -26.37 10.98 22.39
C VAL A 431 -27.11 9.87 23.18
N ASN A 432 -28.43 9.90 23.22
CA ASN A 432 -29.25 8.83 23.79
C ASN A 432 -30.13 8.09 22.77
N GLY A 433 -30.07 8.53 21.50
CA GLY A 433 -30.80 7.95 20.41
C GLY A 433 -30.51 8.62 19.08
N CYS A 434 -31.05 8.05 18.00
CA CYS A 434 -30.99 8.65 16.67
C CYS A 434 -32.35 8.51 15.99
N GLU A 435 -32.62 9.39 15.04
CA GLU A 435 -33.72 9.22 14.11
C GLU A 435 -33.18 8.88 12.72
N LEU A 436 -33.77 7.87 12.09
CA LEU A 436 -33.44 7.47 10.74
C LEU A 436 -34.23 8.28 9.70
N THR A 437 -33.84 8.21 8.43
CA THR A 437 -34.52 8.91 7.33
C THR A 437 -35.96 8.47 7.09
N ASP A 438 -36.36 7.28 7.53
CA ASP A 438 -37.74 6.78 7.47
C ASP A 438 -38.58 7.15 8.71
N GLY A 439 -37.99 7.87 9.68
CA GLY A 439 -38.63 8.29 10.92
C GLY A 439 -38.54 7.28 12.06
N GLU A 440 -37.94 6.10 11.87
CA GLU A 440 -37.68 5.17 12.97
C GLU A 440 -36.71 5.81 13.97
N VAL A 441 -36.99 5.63 15.26
CA VAL A 441 -36.18 6.19 16.36
C VAL A 441 -35.52 5.05 17.11
N LEU A 442 -34.20 5.08 17.19
CA LEU A 442 -33.41 4.11 17.92
C LEU A 442 -32.91 4.72 19.22
N ALA A 443 -33.01 3.99 20.32
CA ALA A 443 -32.29 4.33 21.55
C ALA A 443 -30.84 3.85 21.43
N VAL A 444 -29.89 4.70 21.81
CA VAL A 444 -28.46 4.45 21.57
C VAL A 444 -27.66 4.97 22.75
N ASP A 445 -26.74 4.15 23.27
CA ASP A 445 -25.82 4.53 24.35
C ASP A 445 -24.42 4.88 23.79
N VAL A 446 -24.02 4.26 22.67
CA VAL A 446 -22.73 4.48 22.01
C VAL A 446 -22.91 4.47 20.49
N VAL A 447 -22.29 5.42 19.79
CA VAL A 447 -22.26 5.48 18.32
C VAL A 447 -20.83 5.25 17.83
N ILE A 448 -20.67 4.42 16.80
CA ILE A 448 -19.41 4.21 16.09
C ILE A 448 -19.62 4.53 14.61
N VAL A 449 -18.85 5.46 14.07
CA VAL A 449 -18.99 5.94 12.69
C VAL A 449 -17.88 5.40 11.80
N GLY A 450 -18.27 4.79 10.68
CA GLY A 450 -17.39 4.14 9.71
C GLY A 450 -17.87 4.33 8.27
N ILE A 451 -17.98 5.60 7.82
CA ILE A 451 -18.51 5.99 6.50
C ILE A 451 -17.42 6.33 5.47
N GLY A 452 -16.19 5.88 5.74
CA GLY A 452 -15.01 6.05 4.88
C GLY A 452 -14.05 7.13 5.40
N ALA A 453 -13.07 7.52 4.58
CA ALA A 453 -11.97 8.39 4.98
C ALA A 453 -11.53 9.38 3.90
N ASP A 454 -11.18 10.59 4.32
CA ASP A 454 -10.75 11.70 3.48
C ASP A 454 -9.22 11.89 3.53
N PRO A 455 -8.54 12.10 2.38
CA PRO A 455 -7.10 12.34 2.33
C PRO A 455 -6.66 13.53 3.20
N ASN A 456 -5.57 13.37 3.95
CA ASN A 456 -4.99 14.45 4.73
C ASN A 456 -4.11 15.33 3.84
N THR A 457 -4.70 16.31 3.13
CA THR A 457 -3.99 17.12 2.11
C THR A 457 -3.91 18.61 2.41
N GLU A 458 -4.52 19.10 3.49
CA GLU A 458 -4.52 20.53 3.85
C GLU A 458 -3.11 21.16 3.87
N PRO A 459 -2.06 20.51 4.42
CA PRO A 459 -0.70 21.06 4.42
C PRO A 459 -0.05 21.21 3.04
N LEU A 460 -0.51 20.50 2.01
CA LEU A 460 0.07 20.56 0.66
C LEU A 460 -0.41 21.80 -0.08
N LYS A 461 0.49 22.77 -0.30
CA LYS A 461 0.20 23.97 -1.09
C LYS A 461 0.82 23.87 -2.49
N GLY A 462 0.08 24.33 -3.50
CA GLY A 462 0.55 24.37 -4.89
C GLY A 462 0.43 23.05 -5.66
N VAL A 463 -0.26 22.06 -5.10
CA VAL A 463 -0.64 20.81 -5.78
C VAL A 463 -2.14 20.88 -6.10
N GLU A 464 -2.53 20.55 -7.32
CA GLU A 464 -3.93 20.42 -7.70
C GLU A 464 -4.42 19.03 -7.27
N LEU A 465 -5.42 19.01 -6.39
CA LEU A 465 -5.99 17.78 -5.84
C LEU A 465 -7.10 17.25 -6.75
N LEU A 466 -7.32 15.93 -6.72
CA LEU A 466 -8.47 15.31 -7.39
C LEU A 466 -9.80 15.66 -6.67
N PRO A 467 -10.96 15.43 -7.29
CA PRO A 467 -12.27 15.72 -6.68
C PRO A 467 -12.52 15.07 -5.31
N ASP A 468 -11.88 13.92 -5.05
CA ASP A 468 -11.95 13.21 -3.76
C ASP A 468 -10.92 13.71 -2.73
N GLY A 469 -10.21 14.81 -3.04
CA GLY A 469 -9.20 15.45 -2.21
C GLY A 469 -7.81 14.80 -2.27
N SER A 470 -7.61 13.78 -3.10
CA SER A 470 -6.36 13.01 -3.14
C SER A 470 -5.27 13.63 -4.01
N VAL A 471 -4.02 13.23 -3.77
CA VAL A 471 -2.84 13.74 -4.47
C VAL A 471 -2.58 12.90 -5.72
N PRO A 472 -2.63 13.47 -6.93
CA PRO A 472 -2.30 12.74 -8.15
C PRO A 472 -0.78 12.47 -8.22
N THR A 473 -0.43 11.27 -8.65
CA THR A 473 0.96 10.84 -8.85
C THR A 473 1.16 10.22 -10.23
N ASP A 474 2.41 10.19 -10.69
CA ASP A 474 2.83 9.42 -11.85
C ASP A 474 3.08 7.93 -11.49
N PRO A 475 3.39 7.04 -12.45
CA PRO A 475 3.66 5.63 -12.16
C PRO A 475 4.83 5.39 -11.19
N TYR A 476 5.70 6.37 -10.98
CA TYR A 476 6.86 6.32 -10.08
C TYR A 476 6.56 6.94 -8.70
N LEU A 477 5.29 7.29 -8.45
CA LEU A 477 4.78 7.92 -7.23
C LEU A 477 5.29 9.35 -7.00
N ALA A 478 5.87 9.99 -8.01
CA ALA A 478 6.15 11.41 -7.97
C ALA A 478 4.84 12.20 -8.11
N VAL A 479 4.68 13.27 -7.34
CA VAL A 479 3.47 14.10 -7.38
C VAL A 479 3.38 14.82 -8.73
N VAL A 480 2.20 14.77 -9.35
CA VAL A 480 1.91 15.50 -10.59
C VAL A 480 1.52 16.95 -10.23
N MET A 481 2.23 17.90 -10.80
CA MET A 481 2.02 19.33 -10.60
C MET A 481 0.90 19.87 -11.53
N PRO A 482 0.34 21.07 -11.27
CA PRO A 482 -0.76 21.62 -12.07
C PRO A 482 -0.43 21.82 -13.58
N ASP A 483 0.86 21.91 -13.94
CA ASP A 483 1.29 21.99 -15.33
C ASP A 483 1.44 20.61 -16.02
N GLY A 484 1.11 19.53 -15.32
CA GLY A 484 1.20 18.14 -15.79
C GLY A 484 2.59 17.52 -15.64
N SER A 485 3.58 18.24 -15.10
CA SER A 485 4.93 17.70 -14.85
C SER A 485 4.98 16.86 -13.57
N SER A 486 5.85 15.83 -13.55
CA SER A 486 6.17 15.10 -12.32
C SER A 486 7.18 15.89 -11.49
N ASN A 487 6.94 16.01 -10.18
CA ASN A 487 7.88 16.67 -9.28
C ASN A 487 9.09 15.78 -8.96
N ASP A 488 10.31 16.34 -9.05
CA ASP A 488 11.56 15.60 -8.80
C ASP A 488 11.89 15.36 -7.31
N SER A 489 11.18 16.07 -6.43
CA SER A 489 11.47 16.15 -5.00
C SER A 489 10.27 15.93 -4.11
N LEU A 490 9.07 15.78 -4.68
CA LEU A 490 7.85 15.49 -3.93
C LEU A 490 7.20 14.20 -4.45
N TYR A 491 7.05 13.24 -3.56
CA TYR A 491 6.42 11.94 -3.80
C TYR A 491 5.21 11.80 -2.88
N ALA A 492 4.21 10.99 -3.25
CA ALA A 492 3.09 10.67 -2.37
C ALA A 492 2.80 9.17 -2.35
N ALA A 493 2.41 8.63 -1.19
CA ALA A 493 2.15 7.20 -1.01
C ALA A 493 1.14 6.93 0.10
N GLY A 494 0.45 5.78 0.03
CA GLY A 494 -0.61 5.35 0.92
C GLY A 494 -1.96 5.99 0.63
N ASP A 495 -2.84 6.02 1.62
CA ASP A 495 -4.24 6.46 1.49
C ASP A 495 -4.43 7.89 0.94
N VAL A 496 -3.37 8.70 0.87
CA VAL A 496 -3.41 10.08 0.37
C VAL A 496 -3.20 10.19 -1.14
N ALA A 497 -2.63 9.16 -1.77
CA ALA A 497 -2.16 9.19 -3.14
C ALA A 497 -3.12 8.48 -4.10
N SER A 498 -3.36 9.12 -5.24
CA SER A 498 -3.97 8.53 -6.43
C SER A 498 -2.88 8.27 -7.46
N TYR A 499 -2.84 7.06 -8.00
CA TYR A 499 -1.80 6.58 -8.90
C TYR A 499 -2.43 5.94 -10.14
N PRO A 500 -1.75 5.92 -11.29
CA PRO A 500 -2.29 5.31 -12.49
C PRO A 500 -2.34 3.79 -12.33
N ASP A 501 -3.53 3.20 -12.50
CA ASP A 501 -3.69 1.76 -12.56
C ASP A 501 -2.93 1.22 -13.78
N VAL A 502 -2.09 0.20 -13.59
CA VAL A 502 -1.23 -0.32 -14.67
C VAL A 502 -2.01 -0.90 -15.84
N LYS A 503 -3.24 -1.34 -15.63
CA LYS A 503 -4.07 -1.99 -16.66
C LYS A 503 -4.90 -0.95 -17.43
N THR A 504 -5.49 0.02 -16.75
CA THR A 504 -6.38 1.00 -17.39
C THR A 504 -5.71 2.34 -17.68
N GLY A 505 -4.67 2.69 -16.93
CA GLY A 505 -4.04 4.02 -16.94
C GLY A 505 -4.81 5.07 -16.17
N ASP A 506 -6.02 4.76 -15.68
CA ASP A 506 -6.84 5.70 -14.92
C ASP A 506 -6.23 5.91 -13.53
N LEU A 507 -6.34 7.13 -13.01
CA LEU A 507 -5.96 7.41 -11.63
C LEU A 507 -6.92 6.67 -10.69
N THR A 508 -6.33 5.89 -9.78
CA THR A 508 -7.06 5.17 -8.75
C THR A 508 -6.46 5.44 -7.38
N ARG A 509 -7.34 5.39 -6.38
CA ARG A 509 -6.99 5.53 -4.97
C ARG A 509 -7.41 4.28 -4.23
N VAL A 510 -6.47 3.63 -3.58
CA VAL A 510 -6.73 2.40 -2.83
C VAL A 510 -6.31 2.59 -1.38
N GLN A 511 -7.27 2.47 -0.47
CA GLN A 511 -7.11 2.69 0.97
C GLN A 511 -6.80 1.38 1.71
N HIS A 512 -5.66 0.76 1.39
CA HIS A 512 -5.30 -0.54 1.96
C HIS A 512 -3.86 -0.60 2.45
N TRP A 513 -3.67 -1.42 3.48
CA TRP A 513 -2.43 -1.57 4.20
C TRP A 513 -1.26 -2.06 3.33
N ASP A 514 -1.44 -3.15 2.59
CA ASP A 514 -0.37 -3.66 1.72
C ASP A 514 -0.02 -2.67 0.61
N VAL A 515 -1.04 -2.06 -0.04
CA VAL A 515 -0.83 -1.02 -1.06
C VAL A 515 0.01 0.13 -0.50
N ALA A 516 -0.30 0.63 0.69
CA ALA A 516 0.47 1.69 1.33
C ALA A 516 1.94 1.26 1.55
N MET A 517 2.17 0.04 2.04
CA MET A 517 3.53 -0.48 2.23
C MET A 517 4.28 -0.62 0.90
N GLN A 518 3.64 -1.17 -0.15
CA GLN A 518 4.26 -1.31 -1.47
C GLN A 518 4.58 0.04 -2.10
N GLN A 519 3.66 1.00 -2.03
CA GLN A 519 3.89 2.35 -2.52
C GLN A 519 5.05 3.01 -1.76
N GLY A 520 5.13 2.84 -0.44
CA GLY A 520 6.26 3.32 0.34
C GLY A 520 7.61 2.76 -0.14
N ARG A 521 7.69 1.45 -0.43
CA ARG A 521 8.90 0.81 -0.98
C ARG A 521 9.27 1.33 -2.38
N VAL A 522 8.28 1.49 -3.25
CA VAL A 522 8.51 2.00 -4.62
C VAL A 522 8.92 3.47 -4.60
N ALA A 523 8.26 4.31 -3.80
CA ALA A 523 8.63 5.71 -3.63
C ALA A 523 10.06 5.83 -3.08
N ALA A 524 10.44 5.02 -2.09
CA ALA A 524 11.81 4.96 -1.58
C ALA A 524 12.84 4.59 -2.67
N ALA A 525 12.55 3.61 -3.52
CA ALA A 525 13.43 3.26 -4.64
C ALA A 525 13.64 4.45 -5.60
N ASN A 526 12.57 5.15 -5.96
CA ASN A 526 12.64 6.28 -6.90
C ASN A 526 13.28 7.52 -6.25
N MET A 527 12.99 7.78 -4.98
CA MET A 527 13.66 8.83 -4.20
C MET A 527 15.17 8.59 -4.12
N THR A 528 15.61 7.33 -4.06
CA THR A 528 17.03 6.94 -3.99
C THR A 528 17.71 6.74 -5.34
N GLY A 529 17.03 7.07 -6.45
CA GLY A 529 17.62 7.12 -7.78
C GLY A 529 17.29 5.95 -8.71
N SER A 530 16.35 5.07 -8.32
CA SER A 530 15.80 4.06 -9.22
C SER A 530 14.74 4.65 -10.17
N SER A 531 14.30 3.85 -11.14
CA SER A 531 13.14 4.15 -11.99
C SER A 531 12.21 2.95 -12.02
N ARG A 532 11.58 2.68 -10.88
CA ARG A 532 10.68 1.54 -10.66
C ARG A 532 9.22 2.02 -10.67
N PRO A 533 8.40 1.63 -11.65
CA PRO A 533 6.97 1.94 -11.61
C PRO A 533 6.26 1.09 -10.55
N TYR A 534 5.16 1.62 -10.01
CA TYR A 534 4.21 0.89 -9.18
C TYR A 534 3.25 0.12 -10.09
N VAL A 535 3.36 -1.22 -10.08
CA VAL A 535 2.61 -2.12 -10.99
C VAL A 535 1.84 -3.21 -10.26
N THR A 536 1.75 -3.12 -8.93
CA THR A 536 1.13 -4.16 -8.10
C THR A 536 -0.38 -4.10 -8.19
N SER A 537 -1.03 -5.22 -8.51
CA SER A 537 -2.48 -5.37 -8.34
C SER A 537 -2.84 -5.26 -6.85
N PRO A 538 -3.82 -4.45 -6.45
CA PRO A 538 -4.17 -4.34 -5.03
C PRO A 538 -4.59 -5.67 -4.45
N PHE A 539 -4.07 -5.99 -3.27
CA PHE A 539 -4.49 -7.10 -2.43
C PHE A 539 -4.97 -6.56 -1.09
N PHE A 540 -6.06 -7.13 -0.56
CA PHE A 540 -6.42 -6.93 0.83
C PHE A 540 -7.10 -8.15 1.43
N TRP A 541 -7.13 -8.18 2.75
CA TRP A 541 -7.84 -9.19 3.53
C TRP A 541 -8.68 -8.51 4.60
N THR A 542 -9.75 -9.19 5.01
CA THR A 542 -10.50 -8.86 6.22
C THR A 542 -10.97 -10.15 6.89
N THR A 543 -11.19 -10.10 8.20
CA THR A 543 -11.81 -11.20 8.94
C THR A 543 -13.08 -10.69 9.59
N LEU A 544 -14.20 -11.27 9.20
CA LEU A 544 -15.53 -10.90 9.67
C LEU A 544 -16.23 -12.17 10.17
N PHE A 545 -16.72 -12.13 11.41
CA PHE A 545 -17.42 -13.22 12.09
C PHE A 545 -16.64 -14.56 12.03
N GLY A 546 -15.32 -14.48 12.27
CA GLY A 546 -14.41 -15.63 12.22
C GLY A 546 -14.10 -16.16 10.81
N ARG A 547 -14.50 -15.46 9.74
CA ARG A 547 -14.27 -15.86 8.35
C ARG A 547 -13.35 -14.87 7.64
N SER A 548 -12.30 -15.40 7.02
CA SER A 548 -11.36 -14.61 6.23
C SER A 548 -11.89 -14.42 4.81
N LEU A 549 -11.98 -13.17 4.38
CA LEU A 549 -12.16 -12.80 2.98
C LEU A 549 -10.83 -12.25 2.48
N GLN A 550 -10.40 -12.73 1.32
CA GLN A 550 -9.31 -12.10 0.57
C GLN A 550 -9.87 -11.51 -0.71
N TYR A 551 -9.28 -10.41 -1.16
CA TYR A 551 -9.69 -9.71 -2.35
C TYR A 551 -8.46 -9.23 -3.12
N VAL A 552 -8.51 -9.41 -4.43
CA VAL A 552 -7.46 -9.00 -5.36
C VAL A 552 -8.06 -8.21 -6.52
N GLY A 553 -7.31 -7.21 -6.97
CA GLY A 553 -7.68 -6.35 -8.09
C GLY A 553 -8.37 -5.08 -7.59
N ASN A 554 -9.08 -4.42 -8.49
CA ASN A 554 -9.73 -3.17 -8.18
C ASN A 554 -11.01 -3.03 -8.99
N THR A 555 -12.13 -2.83 -8.32
CA THR A 555 -13.43 -2.53 -8.94
C THR A 555 -13.79 -1.05 -8.85
N GLY A 556 -12.81 -0.16 -8.72
CA GLY A 556 -13.02 1.29 -8.67
C GLY A 556 -13.46 1.83 -7.30
N GLY A 557 -13.48 3.18 -7.18
CA GLY A 557 -13.54 3.92 -5.92
C GLY A 557 -14.94 4.22 -5.35
N ARG A 558 -15.00 5.25 -4.49
CA ARG A 558 -16.16 5.62 -3.62
C ARG A 558 -17.46 5.88 -4.36
N GLU A 559 -17.42 6.27 -5.63
CA GLU A 559 -18.58 6.44 -6.50
C GLU A 559 -18.41 5.58 -7.75
N GLN A 560 -19.17 4.47 -7.81
CA GLN A 560 -19.92 3.98 -8.98
C GLN A 560 -19.89 2.46 -9.17
N SER A 561 -21.10 1.95 -9.37
CA SER A 561 -21.51 0.64 -9.84
C SER A 561 -21.13 0.34 -11.31
N GLU A 562 -20.08 0.97 -11.87
CA GLU A 562 -19.76 0.94 -13.32
C GLU A 562 -18.52 0.10 -13.69
N HIS A 563 -17.88 -0.56 -12.72
CA HIS A 563 -16.58 -1.19 -12.93
C HIS A 563 -16.60 -2.71 -13.05
N PHE A 564 -17.71 -3.35 -12.68
CA PHE A 564 -18.00 -4.73 -13.06
C PHE A 564 -19.49 -4.84 -13.37
N ASP A 565 -19.85 -5.64 -14.37
CA ASP A 565 -21.23 -5.87 -14.80
C ASP A 565 -21.80 -7.19 -14.28
N ASP A 566 -20.94 -8.13 -13.87
CA ASP A 566 -21.33 -9.41 -13.30
C ASP A 566 -20.30 -9.93 -12.28
N VAL A 567 -20.77 -10.84 -11.43
CA VAL A 567 -19.94 -11.60 -10.49
C VAL A 567 -20.17 -13.09 -10.75
N TYR A 568 -19.18 -13.78 -11.31
CA TYR A 568 -19.21 -15.22 -11.49
C TYR A 568 -18.70 -15.90 -10.21
N ILE A 569 -19.48 -16.82 -9.64
CA ILE A 569 -19.13 -17.50 -8.39
C ILE A 569 -18.91 -18.98 -8.64
N GLU A 570 -17.75 -19.46 -8.22
CA GLU A 570 -17.41 -20.87 -8.12
C GLU A 570 -17.49 -21.30 -6.64
N GLY A 571 -18.14 -22.43 -6.36
CA GLY A 571 -18.35 -22.92 -4.99
C GLY A 571 -19.66 -22.45 -4.38
N ALA A 572 -19.71 -22.38 -3.05
CA ALA A 572 -20.93 -22.19 -2.28
C ALA A 572 -20.78 -21.07 -1.24
N VAL A 573 -21.51 -19.96 -1.46
CA VAL A 573 -21.47 -18.76 -0.61
C VAL A 573 -22.02 -19.05 0.78
N ASP A 574 -23.12 -19.81 0.86
CA ASP A 574 -23.75 -20.28 2.10
C ASP A 574 -22.85 -21.21 2.92
N LYS A 575 -21.91 -21.90 2.29
CA LYS A 575 -20.92 -22.78 2.95
C LYS A 575 -19.60 -22.08 3.26
N CYS A 576 -19.47 -20.78 3.03
CA CYS A 576 -18.22 -20.03 3.23
C CYS A 576 -17.03 -20.63 2.47
N ASN A 577 -17.26 -21.19 1.28
CA ASN A 577 -16.23 -21.84 0.48
C ASN A 577 -16.45 -21.53 -1.00
N PHE A 578 -15.91 -20.40 -1.46
CA PHE A 578 -16.15 -19.90 -2.81
C PHE A 578 -15.02 -19.00 -3.33
N VAL A 579 -15.00 -18.84 -4.66
CA VAL A 579 -14.29 -17.79 -5.38
C VAL A 579 -15.32 -16.95 -6.14
N ALA A 580 -15.29 -15.64 -5.96
CA ALA A 580 -16.10 -14.69 -6.70
C ALA A 580 -15.19 -13.93 -7.66
N PHE A 581 -15.38 -14.11 -8.97
CA PHE A 581 -14.69 -13.35 -10.01
C PHE A 581 -15.57 -12.17 -10.43
N TYR A 582 -15.02 -10.97 -10.36
CA TYR A 582 -15.68 -9.73 -10.79
C TYR A 582 -15.32 -9.48 -12.25
N CYS A 583 -16.35 -9.33 -13.08
CA CYS A 583 -16.21 -9.31 -14.52
C CYS A 583 -16.67 -7.97 -15.09
N LYS A 584 -15.94 -7.44 -16.09
CA LYS A 584 -16.36 -6.31 -16.92
C LYS A 584 -16.24 -6.72 -18.39
N GLY A 585 -17.37 -6.90 -19.05
CA GLY A 585 -17.42 -7.54 -20.36
C GLY A 585 -16.74 -8.92 -20.32
N ASP A 586 -15.78 -9.15 -21.22
CA ASP A 586 -15.04 -10.43 -21.31
C ASP A 586 -13.77 -10.48 -20.44
N SER A 587 -13.56 -9.50 -19.54
CA SER A 587 -12.37 -9.41 -18.68
C SER A 587 -12.70 -9.63 -17.20
N VAL A 588 -11.85 -10.38 -16.50
CA VAL A 588 -11.87 -10.49 -15.03
C VAL A 588 -11.02 -9.37 -14.44
N VAL A 589 -11.65 -8.49 -13.66
CA VAL A 589 -11.03 -7.26 -13.13
C VAL A 589 -10.64 -7.38 -11.66
N ALA A 590 -11.31 -8.25 -10.90
CA ALA A 590 -11.01 -8.55 -9.51
C ALA A 590 -11.46 -9.96 -9.14
N ALA A 591 -11.02 -10.48 -7.99
CA ALA A 591 -11.57 -11.67 -7.39
C ALA A 591 -11.62 -11.57 -5.86
N ALA A 592 -12.57 -12.27 -5.24
CA ALA A 592 -12.63 -12.46 -3.80
C ALA A 592 -12.73 -13.95 -3.44
N THR A 593 -12.09 -14.37 -2.37
CA THR A 593 -12.10 -15.77 -1.90
C THR A 593 -12.47 -15.87 -0.44
N VAL A 594 -13.25 -16.90 -0.10
CA VAL A 594 -13.47 -17.35 1.28
C VAL A 594 -13.23 -18.86 1.31
N GLY A 595 -12.31 -19.33 2.15
CA GLY A 595 -11.99 -20.75 2.31
C GLY A 595 -11.25 -21.38 1.13
N ARG A 596 -10.80 -20.57 0.16
CA ARG A 596 -10.03 -20.98 -1.03
C ARG A 596 -8.80 -20.10 -1.22
N ASP A 597 -8.16 -19.81 -0.10
CA ASP A 597 -7.17 -18.75 0.11
C ASP A 597 -6.03 -18.71 -0.94
N PRO A 598 -5.36 -19.82 -1.34
CA PRO A 598 -4.26 -19.75 -2.32
C PRO A 598 -4.69 -19.27 -3.71
N VAL A 599 -5.99 -19.35 -4.04
CA VAL A 599 -6.51 -18.88 -5.32
C VAL A 599 -6.40 -17.37 -5.45
N ALA A 600 -6.53 -16.60 -4.36
CA ALA A 600 -6.42 -15.14 -4.42
C ALA A 600 -5.03 -14.70 -4.89
N SER A 601 -3.96 -15.21 -4.25
CA SER A 601 -2.57 -14.94 -4.68
C SER A 601 -2.28 -15.46 -6.09
N GLY A 602 -2.86 -16.60 -6.48
CA GLY A 602 -2.72 -17.11 -7.84
C GLY A 602 -3.39 -16.24 -8.90
N VAL A 603 -4.59 -15.73 -8.60
CA VAL A 603 -5.29 -14.75 -9.44
C VAL A 603 -4.50 -13.45 -9.52
N GLU A 604 -3.95 -12.96 -8.41
CA GLU A 604 -3.10 -11.78 -8.37
C GLU A 604 -1.90 -11.91 -9.30
N GLU A 605 -1.17 -13.03 -9.23
CA GLU A 605 -0.03 -13.29 -10.10
C GLU A 605 -0.44 -13.37 -11.57
N MET A 606 -1.56 -14.04 -11.87
CA MET A 606 -2.10 -14.11 -13.24
C MET A 606 -2.55 -12.74 -13.77
N MET A 607 -3.09 -11.88 -12.90
CA MET A 607 -3.41 -10.48 -13.21
C MET A 607 -2.14 -9.67 -13.51
N ASN A 608 -1.13 -9.78 -12.65
CA ASN A 608 0.15 -9.09 -12.81
C ASN A 608 0.88 -9.52 -14.10
N ARG A 609 0.73 -10.78 -14.53
CA ARG A 609 1.27 -11.30 -15.79
C ARG A 609 0.42 -10.97 -17.03
N GLY A 610 -0.77 -10.37 -16.86
CA GLY A 610 -1.72 -10.15 -17.95
C GLY A 610 -2.20 -11.47 -18.60
N LYS A 611 -2.33 -12.54 -17.80
CA LYS A 611 -2.68 -13.89 -18.24
C LYS A 611 -4.01 -14.41 -17.67
N MET A 612 -4.81 -13.54 -17.05
CA MET A 612 -6.14 -13.93 -16.58
C MET A 612 -6.98 -14.53 -17.72
N PRO A 613 -7.73 -15.61 -17.45
CA PRO A 613 -8.71 -16.12 -18.41
C PRO A 613 -9.80 -15.08 -18.65
N LYS A 614 -10.47 -15.24 -19.80
CA LYS A 614 -11.64 -14.44 -20.14
C LYS A 614 -12.84 -14.80 -19.28
N THR A 615 -13.75 -13.84 -19.09
CA THR A 615 -15.04 -14.08 -18.41
C THR A 615 -15.82 -15.20 -19.10
N SER A 616 -15.82 -15.24 -20.43
CA SER A 616 -16.49 -16.29 -21.20
C SER A 616 -15.91 -17.69 -20.96
N GLU A 617 -14.58 -17.82 -20.78
CA GLU A 617 -13.96 -19.10 -20.43
C GLU A 617 -14.44 -19.61 -19.06
N LEU A 618 -14.58 -18.72 -18.07
CA LEU A 618 -15.11 -19.07 -16.76
C LEU A 618 -16.58 -19.50 -16.85
N LYS A 619 -17.42 -18.70 -17.51
CA LYS A 619 -18.87 -18.95 -17.62
C LYS A 619 -19.21 -20.21 -18.41
N LEU A 620 -18.42 -20.54 -19.44
CA LEU A 620 -18.60 -21.76 -20.24
C LEU A 620 -17.99 -23.01 -19.59
N GLY A 621 -17.32 -22.88 -18.44
CA GLY A 621 -16.65 -23.99 -17.77
C GLY A 621 -15.39 -24.49 -18.48
N ILE A 622 -14.81 -23.68 -19.37
CA ILE A 622 -13.53 -23.97 -20.06
C ILE A 622 -12.35 -23.79 -19.09
N CYS A 623 -12.51 -22.91 -18.09
CA CYS A 623 -11.54 -22.65 -17.05
C CYS A 623 -12.27 -22.47 -15.71
N ASN A 624 -11.71 -23.02 -14.64
CA ASN A 624 -12.12 -22.74 -13.27
C ASN A 624 -10.92 -22.26 -12.42
N ALA A 625 -11.11 -22.03 -11.12
CA ALA A 625 -10.04 -21.62 -10.21
C ALA A 625 -8.86 -22.62 -10.18
N GLU A 626 -9.12 -23.91 -10.20
CA GLU A 626 -8.07 -24.95 -10.23
C GLU A 626 -7.26 -24.89 -11.53
N ASP A 627 -7.93 -24.66 -12.66
CA ASP A 627 -7.27 -24.49 -13.96
C ASP A 627 -6.42 -23.22 -14.01
N ILE A 628 -6.86 -22.12 -13.39
CA ILE A 628 -6.04 -20.90 -13.24
C ILE A 628 -4.73 -21.23 -12.51
N MET A 629 -4.82 -21.96 -11.40
CA MET A 629 -3.64 -22.37 -10.64
C MET A 629 -2.74 -23.30 -11.46
N LYS A 630 -3.30 -24.29 -12.17
CA LYS A 630 -2.51 -25.17 -13.05
C LYS A 630 -1.82 -24.41 -14.18
N ARG A 631 -2.54 -23.46 -14.82
CA ARG A 631 -1.98 -22.57 -15.86
C ARG A 631 -0.83 -21.74 -15.30
N LEU A 632 -0.98 -21.18 -14.09
CA LEU A 632 0.06 -20.42 -13.42
C LEU A 632 1.33 -21.25 -13.17
N HIS A 633 1.21 -22.44 -12.57
CA HIS A 633 2.36 -23.32 -12.34
C HIS A 633 3.03 -23.76 -13.64
N LYS A 634 2.25 -23.98 -14.70
CA LYS A 634 2.81 -24.28 -16.04
C LYS A 634 3.61 -23.09 -16.58
N LEU A 635 3.05 -21.87 -16.50
CA LEU A 635 3.74 -20.65 -16.91
C LEU A 635 5.03 -20.42 -16.12
N ASP A 636 5.03 -20.76 -14.84
CA ASP A 636 6.20 -20.62 -13.97
C ASP A 636 7.34 -21.58 -14.37
N LYS A 637 6.99 -22.80 -14.82
CA LYS A 637 7.95 -23.81 -15.32
C LYS A 637 8.47 -23.47 -16.72
N GLU A 638 7.77 -22.66 -17.50
CA GLU A 638 8.21 -22.21 -18.83
C GLU A 638 9.35 -21.18 -18.68
N LYS A 639 10.55 -21.49 -19.21
CA LYS A 639 11.70 -20.57 -19.18
C LYS A 639 11.28 -19.22 -19.77
N PRO A 640 11.60 -18.06 -19.12
CA PRO A 640 11.44 -16.78 -19.77
C PRO A 640 12.25 -16.84 -21.07
N LYS A 641 11.55 -16.68 -22.22
CA LYS A 641 12.22 -16.56 -23.52
C LYS A 641 13.21 -15.41 -23.37
N ARG A 642 14.51 -15.70 -23.41
CA ARG A 642 15.53 -14.65 -23.54
C ARG A 642 15.10 -13.79 -24.71
N LEU A 643 14.75 -12.54 -24.45
CA LEU A 643 14.84 -11.49 -25.46
C LEU A 643 16.31 -11.44 -25.84
N VAL A 644 16.67 -12.19 -26.88
CA VAL A 644 17.97 -12.11 -27.52
C VAL A 644 18.02 -10.69 -28.07
N ARG A 645 18.62 -9.76 -27.32
CA ARG A 645 19.13 -8.53 -27.89
C ARG A 645 20.10 -8.97 -28.98
N ARG A 646 19.69 -8.89 -30.24
CA ARG A 646 20.63 -8.89 -31.36
C ARG A 646 21.60 -7.76 -31.05
N ARG A 647 22.83 -8.11 -30.70
CA ARG A 647 23.95 -7.19 -30.67
C ARG A 647 24.02 -6.63 -32.09
N ALA A 648 23.72 -5.35 -32.26
CA ALA A 648 24.16 -4.66 -33.45
C ALA A 648 25.69 -4.65 -33.37
N GLU A 649 26.32 -5.50 -34.16
CA GLU A 649 27.75 -5.45 -34.42
C GLU A 649 28.01 -4.12 -35.12
N SER A 650 28.65 -3.22 -34.39
CA SER A 650 29.33 -2.06 -34.93
C SER A 650 30.62 -2.55 -35.57
N GLU A 651 30.59 -2.82 -36.87
CA GLU A 651 31.81 -2.91 -37.69
C GLU A 651 32.07 -1.56 -38.36
N GLU A 652 33.23 -1.01 -37.98
CA GLU A 652 34.14 -0.12 -38.69
C GLU A 652 33.61 0.92 -39.69
N ILE A 653 33.76 2.18 -39.28
CA ILE A 653 34.01 3.31 -40.18
C ILE A 653 35.51 3.31 -40.49
N ALA A 654 35.89 2.95 -41.72
CA ALA A 654 37.08 3.49 -42.41
C ALA A 654 37.12 3.03 -43.88
N GLU A 655 36.84 3.95 -44.80
CA GLU A 655 37.65 4.30 -46.00
C GLU A 655 36.78 4.88 -47.12
N ALA A 656 37.31 5.92 -47.75
CA ALA A 656 36.66 6.78 -48.73
C ALA A 656 36.44 6.08 -50.07
N PRO A 657 35.43 6.49 -50.88
CA PRO A 657 35.27 5.97 -52.23
C PRO A 657 36.16 6.74 -53.21
N GLU A 658 37.05 6.03 -53.89
CA GLU A 658 37.55 6.44 -55.21
C GLU A 658 36.59 5.93 -56.30
N ASP A 659 36.50 6.72 -57.36
CA ASP A 659 35.61 6.63 -58.52
C ASP A 659 35.56 5.26 -59.21
N VAL A 660 34.40 4.93 -59.83
CA VAL A 660 34.23 4.76 -61.30
C VAL A 660 32.80 4.30 -61.61
N ASP A 661 32.05 5.21 -62.21
CA ASP A 661 31.16 5.06 -63.39
C ASP A 661 30.61 3.66 -63.79
N SER A 662 29.28 3.50 -63.80
CA SER A 662 28.50 3.24 -65.03
C SER A 662 27.08 2.66 -64.78
N SER A 663 26.14 3.15 -65.60
CA SER A 663 24.81 2.60 -65.96
C SER A 663 23.68 2.69 -64.91
N ILE A 664 22.65 3.54 -65.03
CA ILE A 664 21.62 3.79 -66.07
C ILE A 664 20.25 3.21 -65.63
N GLU A 665 19.29 4.13 -65.57
CA GLU A 665 17.82 4.02 -65.76
C GLU A 665 16.87 3.54 -64.65
N ASP A 666 15.95 4.48 -64.35
CA ASP A 666 14.50 4.32 -64.15
C ASP A 666 13.95 3.68 -62.86
N ALA A 667 12.97 4.22 -62.14
CA ALA A 667 12.03 5.31 -62.41
C ALA A 667 11.51 5.91 -61.09
N ARG A 668 11.34 7.24 -61.09
CA ARG A 668 10.46 7.99 -60.19
C ARG A 668 9.00 7.80 -60.64
N GLN A 669 8.06 7.84 -59.69
CA GLN A 669 6.63 8.25 -59.75
C GLN A 669 5.82 7.30 -58.84
N HIS A 670 4.92 7.69 -57.92
CA HIS A 670 4.26 8.96 -57.63
C HIS A 670 3.83 8.99 -56.15
N ALA A 671 3.81 10.19 -55.58
CA ALA A 671 3.05 10.52 -54.39
C ALA A 671 1.72 11.17 -54.80
N VAL A 672 0.63 10.71 -54.20
CA VAL A 672 -0.52 11.51 -53.75
C VAL A 672 -0.90 10.99 -52.37
#